data_AF-A0A9W7E3Q9-F1
#
_entry.id   AF-A0A9W7E3Q9-F1
#
_cell.length_a   1.000
_cell.length_b   1.000
_cell.length_c   1.000
_cell.angle_alpha   90.00
_cell.angle_beta   90.00
_cell.angle_gamma   90.00
#
_symmetry.space_group_name_H-M   'P 1'
#
loop_
_entity.id
_entity.type
_entity.pdbx_description
1 polymer ?
#
loop_
_entity_poly.entity_id
_entity_poly.type
_entity_poly.pdbx_seq_one_letter_code
_entity_poly.pdbx_strand_id
1 'polypeptide(L)'
;MVETAAEEKKEETPAAPKQEKAPPPVLKVDLDSDPKDSVAFKLLGDWVKRVPEDELESYRLLYVRLWESVKIAFDEEKRFLKKARTLNNDVLGEKINMEKARLRQQDEQDNLERLERERETCQTNLDEAEHADTVVKYELQELTSVHNELEDALLEMKAENERNVEPELNRLRNELKAMQDENEDAETACEKDKSRQLELASIYTKLENDQKRAAEQSGDVKRVLLKAQAEPERIRKQAESVGKAVDNLSMEVMKLSTKIENCDEEITKQKQKKKEAEEVKKNLNHKLELHRDTIDHRQRDVEAVGKNLELEKAKHHQLATQRLELELARKETDENIRHKNDNLSLEKKQLDIQKRLHRKKRQIANTAREVLPGLKSQVHDNEHLLASYNVENKRLAKQIEDMDQEVSIYVARFLKQEGVEEDKKLDLNKLIEEVEKNEADIAQWVAEERKQNKLIAVLNAQREIKAREALRAMANEKETREQVKVKELVILDLTKKCNEVNNRLKEFSALYDVVKNERNNYVNHIQASSQALAEMKEKIKILQNEVEILRNESVGKDKVLSKEKAAHQSSQAQRDSLRLDTKKANAEYKKKQEEVEQQIVEIDKLNSIINGLERDMLRIKSTFETSVEARNFTGVQLIDRNDELCILYEKANLQEQTMKQGEIAIQQKDEDIRMLKLQLAEIQRQIEVTRNKLPDGPELADKIVMLQQELQMERAITKQHCDELEDPGNTERWRELQGDDPDSEQLLAKIQVLEERLNSKKENLLEKELVLEEVTTLTGKLRKQAGSGQNETLVLAQKVNDYQARIRSVTRKMMASVSELSMYQATAMKLQQEKHLREKEFSECKERFNRGQPPSEEAEREWYRLERCRIEREDAADSAVVQQSSGGLVPTTAKRTTAEPRPNAYIPDEVGIPKPYGALAPFKPAEVGSSMRHIRKPKEAQIEI
;
A
#
# COMPACT_ATOMS: atom_id res chain seq x y z
N MET A 1 32.71 60.08 -6.93
CA MET A 1 34.01 59.45 -7.23
C MET A 1 33.66 58.23 -8.08
N VAL A 2 33.82 58.33 -9.40
CA VAL A 2 35.10 58.13 -10.12
C VAL A 2 35.37 56.61 -10.10
N GLU A 3 34.84 55.87 -11.08
CA GLU A 3 35.52 55.44 -12.34
C GLU A 3 36.35 54.16 -12.10
N THR A 4 36.55 53.20 -13.02
CA THR A 4 36.36 53.07 -14.48
C THR A 4 35.74 51.68 -14.79
N ALA A 5 35.33 51.26 -15.99
CA ALA A 5 35.21 51.89 -17.32
C ALA A 5 33.97 51.32 -18.05
N ALA A 6 33.43 52.04 -19.03
CA ALA A 6 32.47 51.50 -20.00
C ALA A 6 32.86 52.00 -21.40
N GLU A 7 33.25 51.10 -22.29
CA GLU A 7 33.70 51.46 -23.64
C GLU A 7 32.53 51.80 -24.58
N GLU A 8 32.73 52.82 -25.43
CA GLU A 8 31.72 53.29 -26.39
C GLU A 8 31.46 52.25 -27.49
N LYS A 9 30.47 51.37 -27.31
CA LYS A 9 29.82 50.70 -28.45
C LYS A 9 28.97 51.70 -29.23
N LYS A 10 29.61 52.43 -30.14
CA LYS A 10 28.92 53.21 -31.17
C LYS A 10 28.13 52.28 -32.07
N GLU A 11 26.82 52.51 -32.16
CA GLU A 11 25.99 51.91 -33.19
C GLU A 11 26.35 52.53 -34.56
N GLU A 12 27.15 51.83 -35.35
CA GLU A 12 27.28 52.15 -36.77
C GLU A 12 25.96 51.80 -37.48
N THR A 13 25.09 52.80 -37.63
CA THR A 13 23.94 52.71 -38.53
C THR A 13 24.45 52.34 -39.94
N PRO A 14 23.95 51.27 -40.57
CA PRO A 14 24.45 50.85 -41.88
C PRO A 14 24.16 51.93 -42.92
N ALA A 15 25.21 52.56 -43.44
CA ALA A 15 25.09 53.59 -44.46
C ALA A 15 24.41 53.01 -45.72
N ALA A 16 23.29 53.61 -46.13
CA ALA A 16 22.57 53.18 -47.32
C ALA A 16 23.49 53.19 -48.56
N PRO A 17 23.38 52.20 -49.46
CA PRO A 17 24.28 52.09 -50.61
C PRO A 17 24.13 53.31 -51.52
N LYS A 18 25.16 54.15 -51.54
CA LYS A 18 25.26 55.24 -52.52
C LYS A 18 25.28 54.61 -53.91
N GLN A 19 24.27 54.91 -54.71
CA GLN A 19 24.23 54.53 -56.11
C GLN A 19 25.42 55.19 -56.83
N GLU A 20 26.42 54.39 -57.22
CA GLU A 20 27.40 54.84 -58.20
C GLU A 20 26.65 55.16 -59.49
N LYS A 21 26.76 56.42 -59.94
CA LYS A 21 26.28 56.78 -61.27
C LYS A 21 27.13 56.01 -62.27
N ALA A 22 26.49 55.22 -63.12
CA ALA A 22 27.16 54.58 -64.24
C ALA A 22 27.93 55.65 -65.04
N PRO A 23 29.19 55.37 -65.45
CA PRO A 23 29.92 56.29 -66.31
C PRO A 23 29.13 56.49 -67.62
N PRO A 24 29.21 57.69 -68.23
CA PRO A 24 28.58 57.92 -69.53
C PRO A 24 29.12 56.91 -70.56
N PRO A 25 28.31 56.52 -71.57
CA PRO A 25 28.73 55.53 -72.54
C PRO A 25 29.95 56.04 -73.32
N VAL A 26 31.12 55.47 -73.01
CA VAL A 26 32.32 55.63 -73.83
C VAL A 26 31.96 55.20 -75.24
N LEU A 27 32.19 56.09 -76.22
CA LEU A 27 31.99 55.80 -77.62
C LEU A 27 32.77 54.52 -77.96
N LYS A 28 32.07 53.48 -78.42
CA LYS A 28 32.68 52.26 -78.95
C LYS A 28 33.40 52.59 -80.25
N VAL A 29 34.64 53.04 -80.13
CA VAL A 29 35.60 53.05 -81.23
C VAL A 29 36.11 51.62 -81.35
N ASP A 30 35.66 50.90 -82.37
CA ASP A 30 36.25 49.60 -82.70
C ASP A 30 37.66 49.82 -83.26
N LEU A 31 38.64 49.81 -82.36
CA LEU A 31 40.08 49.88 -82.66
C LEU A 31 40.61 48.60 -83.35
N ASP A 32 39.71 47.72 -83.82
CA ASP A 32 40.02 46.49 -84.57
C ASP A 32 39.68 46.59 -86.08
N SER A 33 39.10 47.71 -86.56
CA SER A 33 38.98 48.02 -88.00
C SER A 33 40.25 48.68 -88.55
N ASP A 34 40.52 48.55 -89.85
CA ASP A 34 41.71 49.18 -90.48
C ASP A 34 41.65 50.73 -90.31
N PRO A 35 42.75 51.43 -89.95
CA PRO A 35 42.69 52.85 -89.57
C PRO A 35 42.18 53.75 -90.71
N LYS A 36 42.29 53.29 -91.96
CA LYS A 36 41.78 53.96 -93.17
C LYS A 36 40.25 53.98 -93.24
N ASP A 37 39.58 53.04 -92.57
CA ASP A 37 38.12 52.97 -92.52
C ASP A 37 37.51 53.91 -91.47
N SER A 38 38.32 54.47 -90.56
CA SER A 38 37.89 55.46 -89.56
C SER A 38 37.27 56.69 -90.22
N VAL A 39 36.17 57.19 -89.63
CA VAL A 39 35.48 58.41 -90.07
C VAL A 39 36.43 59.61 -90.11
N ALA A 40 37.38 59.72 -89.18
CA ALA A 40 38.37 60.79 -89.16
C ALA A 40 39.39 60.69 -90.32
N PHE A 41 39.78 59.48 -90.71
CA PHE A 41 40.68 59.27 -91.87
C PHE A 41 39.95 59.54 -93.20
N LYS A 42 38.67 59.17 -93.28
CA LYS A 42 37.81 59.50 -94.43
C LYS A 42 37.57 61.01 -94.57
N LEU A 43 37.35 61.71 -93.46
CA LEU A 43 37.25 63.18 -93.45
C LEU A 43 38.57 63.87 -93.88
N LEU A 44 39.74 63.31 -93.58
CA LEU A 44 41.00 63.79 -94.18
C LEU A 44 41.02 63.63 -95.72
N GLY A 45 40.26 62.68 -96.28
CA GLY A 45 40.05 62.55 -97.73
C GLY A 45 39.35 63.75 -98.37
N ASP A 46 38.42 64.40 -97.67
CA ASP A 46 37.65 65.53 -98.21
C ASP A 46 38.47 66.83 -98.31
N TRP A 47 39.62 66.92 -97.62
CA TRP A 47 40.47 68.12 -97.58
C TRP A 47 41.42 68.29 -98.78
N VAL A 48 41.48 67.30 -99.70
CA VAL A 48 42.26 67.32 -100.95
C VAL A 48 42.02 68.59 -101.79
N LYS A 49 40.86 69.25 -101.65
CA LYS A 49 40.52 70.48 -102.39
C LYS A 49 41.04 71.79 -101.75
N ARG A 50 41.80 71.73 -100.65
CA ARG A 50 42.25 72.92 -99.89
C ARG A 50 43.69 72.89 -99.35
N VAL A 51 44.40 71.76 -99.44
CA VAL A 51 45.75 71.55 -98.90
C VAL A 51 46.57 70.77 -99.94
N PRO A 52 47.86 71.06 -100.16
CA PRO A 52 48.71 70.25 -101.04
C PRO A 52 48.81 68.80 -100.58
N GLU A 53 48.94 67.88 -101.53
CA GLU A 53 48.76 66.44 -101.30
C GLU A 53 49.83 65.84 -100.37
N ASP A 54 51.07 66.33 -100.44
CA ASP A 54 52.20 65.93 -99.58
C ASP A 54 51.92 66.20 -98.07
N GLU A 55 51.36 67.37 -97.75
CA GLU A 55 50.99 67.71 -96.37
C GLU A 55 49.85 66.81 -95.88
N LEU A 56 48.86 66.54 -96.75
CA LEU A 56 47.72 65.68 -96.41
C LEU A 56 48.15 64.24 -96.12
N GLU A 57 49.12 63.70 -96.87
CA GLU A 57 49.68 62.38 -96.61
C GLU A 57 50.48 62.34 -95.29
N SER A 58 51.17 63.43 -94.93
CA SER A 58 51.82 63.54 -93.62
C SER A 58 50.82 63.49 -92.44
N TYR A 59 49.65 64.13 -92.58
CA TYR A 59 48.58 64.07 -91.58
C TYR A 59 47.92 62.69 -91.50
N ARG A 60 47.76 61.99 -92.64
CA ARG A 60 47.31 60.59 -92.66
C ARG A 60 48.28 59.67 -91.91
N LEU A 61 49.58 59.83 -92.12
CA LEU A 61 50.62 59.04 -91.43
C LEU A 61 50.62 59.32 -89.92
N LEU A 62 50.49 60.58 -89.51
CA LEU A 62 50.32 60.99 -88.11
C LEU A 62 49.07 60.37 -87.47
N TYR A 63 47.93 60.34 -88.18
CA TYR A 63 46.70 59.74 -87.68
C TYR A 63 46.85 58.22 -87.47
N VAL A 64 47.45 57.50 -88.42
CA VAL A 64 47.71 56.05 -88.28
C VAL A 64 48.59 55.78 -87.05
N ARG A 65 49.67 56.54 -86.87
CA ARG A 65 50.59 56.39 -85.73
C ARG A 65 49.93 56.71 -84.37
N LEU A 66 49.02 57.69 -84.36
CA LEU A 66 48.20 57.99 -83.17
C LEU A 66 47.22 56.85 -82.88
N TRP A 67 46.57 56.30 -83.91
CA TRP A 67 45.62 55.20 -83.77
C TRP A 67 46.30 53.91 -83.27
N GLU A 68 47.48 53.57 -83.80
CA GLU A 68 48.29 52.43 -83.33
C GLU A 68 48.69 52.57 -81.86
N SER A 69 49.15 53.76 -81.43
CA SER A 69 49.54 53.99 -80.04
C SER A 69 48.34 54.00 -79.08
N VAL A 70 47.18 54.52 -79.50
CA VAL A 70 45.92 54.39 -78.75
C VAL A 70 45.47 52.92 -78.66
N LYS A 71 45.62 52.12 -79.72
CA LYS A 71 45.31 50.69 -79.70
C LYS A 71 46.19 49.93 -78.70
N ILE A 72 47.49 50.18 -78.70
CA ILE A 72 48.44 49.56 -77.74
C ILE A 72 48.02 49.88 -76.30
N ALA A 73 47.75 51.16 -76.00
CA ALA A 73 47.31 51.58 -74.67
C ALA A 73 46.00 50.91 -74.25
N PHE A 74 45.03 50.76 -75.16
CA PHE A 74 43.75 50.10 -74.89
C PHE A 74 43.89 48.58 -74.66
N ASP A 75 44.73 47.88 -75.43
CA ASP A 75 44.99 46.46 -75.18
C ASP A 75 45.81 46.23 -73.90
N GLU A 76 46.67 47.17 -73.49
CA GLU A 76 47.31 47.17 -72.17
C GLU A 76 46.30 47.39 -71.03
N GLU A 77 45.42 48.40 -71.13
CA GLU A 77 44.33 48.63 -70.16
C GLU A 77 43.44 47.38 -70.01
N LYS A 78 43.06 46.76 -71.13
CA LYS A 78 42.28 45.52 -71.21
C LYS A 78 43.00 44.31 -70.62
N ARG A 79 44.34 44.27 -70.67
CA ARG A 79 45.18 43.27 -69.95
C ARG A 79 45.22 43.56 -68.45
N PHE A 80 45.40 44.81 -68.04
CA PHE A 80 45.39 45.20 -66.63
C PHE A 80 44.02 44.97 -65.98
N LEU A 81 42.90 45.27 -66.66
CA LEU A 81 41.55 44.96 -66.23
C LEU A 81 41.31 43.45 -66.04
N LYS A 82 41.85 42.60 -66.92
CA LYS A 82 41.83 41.13 -66.72
C LYS A 82 42.63 40.73 -65.48
N LYS A 83 43.86 41.24 -65.32
CA LYS A 83 44.73 40.92 -64.18
C LYS A 83 44.19 41.43 -62.84
N ALA A 84 43.52 42.58 -62.83
CA ALA A 84 42.81 43.11 -61.67
C ALA A 84 41.62 42.22 -61.29
N ARG A 85 40.86 41.70 -62.28
CA ARG A 85 39.76 40.76 -62.02
C ARG A 85 40.24 39.41 -61.47
N THR A 86 41.36 38.87 -61.96
CA THR A 86 41.93 37.64 -61.38
C THR A 86 42.40 37.90 -59.95
N LEU A 87 43.23 38.92 -59.71
CA LEU A 87 43.71 39.26 -58.36
C LEU A 87 42.57 39.55 -57.37
N ASN A 88 41.49 40.20 -57.81
CA ASN A 88 40.33 40.43 -56.96
C ASN A 88 39.57 39.14 -56.62
N ASN A 89 39.49 38.18 -57.55
CA ASN A 89 38.94 36.85 -57.27
C ASN A 89 39.86 36.03 -56.34
N ASP A 90 41.18 36.13 -56.52
CA ASP A 90 42.18 35.45 -55.67
C ASP A 90 42.08 35.97 -54.22
N VAL A 91 42.00 37.30 -54.04
CA VAL A 91 41.76 37.95 -52.74
C VAL A 91 40.40 37.55 -52.13
N LEU A 92 39.36 37.34 -52.94
CA LEU A 92 38.06 36.85 -52.49
C LEU A 92 38.15 35.39 -52.02
N GLY A 93 38.91 34.55 -52.73
CA GLY A 93 39.22 33.18 -52.33
C GLY A 93 39.96 33.11 -51.00
N GLU A 94 41.03 33.90 -50.84
CA GLU A 94 41.77 33.98 -49.58
C GLU A 94 40.94 34.53 -48.43
N LYS A 95 40.06 35.51 -48.67
CA LYS A 95 39.12 36.00 -47.65
C LYS A 95 38.15 34.89 -47.20
N ILE A 96 37.62 34.09 -48.14
CA ILE A 96 36.75 32.94 -47.83
C ILE A 96 37.53 31.85 -47.08
N ASN A 97 38.81 31.63 -47.41
CA ASN A 97 39.67 30.69 -46.69
C ASN A 97 39.93 31.16 -45.25
N MET A 98 40.20 32.45 -45.05
CA MET A 98 40.36 33.07 -43.72
C MET A 98 39.07 33.02 -42.88
N GLU A 99 37.91 33.28 -43.47
CA GLU A 99 36.63 33.15 -42.75
C GLU A 99 36.33 31.69 -42.37
N LYS A 100 36.64 30.72 -43.25
CA LYS A 100 36.53 29.29 -42.91
C LYS A 100 37.52 28.84 -41.82
N ALA A 101 38.74 29.37 -41.83
CA ALA A 101 39.72 29.10 -40.77
C ALA A 101 39.26 29.68 -39.43
N ARG A 102 38.73 30.91 -39.43
CA ARG A 102 38.17 31.56 -38.24
C ARG A 102 36.94 30.82 -37.69
N LEU A 103 36.05 30.34 -38.56
CA LEU A 103 34.91 29.51 -38.14
C LEU A 103 35.38 28.21 -37.48
N ARG A 104 36.35 27.50 -38.06
CA ARG A 104 36.93 26.30 -37.42
C ARG A 104 37.59 26.61 -36.08
N GLN A 105 38.32 27.71 -35.97
CA GLN A 105 38.93 28.12 -34.70
C GLN A 105 37.84 28.39 -33.63
N GLN A 106 36.71 28.97 -34.03
CA GLN A 106 35.57 29.17 -33.14
C GLN A 106 34.88 27.83 -32.79
N ASP A 107 34.63 26.96 -33.77
CA ASP A 107 34.10 25.60 -33.53
C ASP A 107 35.02 24.80 -32.58
N GLU A 108 36.33 24.92 -32.73
CA GLU A 108 37.33 24.30 -31.85
C GLU A 108 37.30 24.89 -30.44
N GLN A 109 37.16 26.21 -30.29
CA GLN A 109 36.99 26.87 -28.98
C GLN A 109 35.68 26.44 -28.30
N ASP A 110 34.55 26.49 -29.01
CA ASP A 110 33.23 26.09 -28.49
C ASP A 110 33.21 24.60 -28.06
N ASN A 111 33.92 23.72 -28.78
CA ASN A 111 34.13 22.33 -28.39
C ASN A 111 35.05 22.19 -27.16
N LEU A 112 36.12 22.98 -27.06
CA LEU A 112 37.06 22.95 -25.94
C LEU A 112 36.37 23.42 -24.65
N GLU A 113 35.63 24.54 -24.69
CA GLU A 113 34.83 24.98 -23.56
C GLU A 113 33.74 23.96 -23.17
N ARG A 114 33.16 23.22 -24.13
CA ARG A 114 32.20 22.15 -23.80
C ARG A 114 32.89 20.98 -23.09
N LEU A 115 34.08 20.57 -23.56
CA LEU A 115 34.88 19.53 -22.92
C LEU A 115 35.37 19.94 -21.52
N GLU A 116 35.64 21.22 -21.28
CA GLU A 116 35.99 21.72 -19.94
C GLU A 116 34.78 21.71 -18.99
N ARG A 117 33.59 22.10 -19.46
CA ARG A 117 32.34 21.93 -18.70
C ARG A 117 32.03 20.46 -18.42
N GLU A 118 32.20 19.58 -19.40
CA GLU A 118 32.05 18.13 -19.25
C GLU A 118 33.04 17.59 -18.20
N ARG A 119 34.32 17.99 -18.25
CA ARG A 119 35.33 17.67 -17.21
C ARG A 119 34.92 18.14 -15.83
N GLU A 120 34.46 19.39 -15.69
CA GLU A 120 34.04 19.95 -14.41
C GLU A 120 32.83 19.22 -13.84
N THR A 121 31.83 18.87 -14.66
CA THR A 121 30.70 18.04 -14.20
C THR A 121 31.13 16.62 -13.80
N CYS A 122 32.07 16.00 -14.54
CA CYS A 122 32.63 14.70 -14.14
C CYS A 122 33.42 14.78 -12.83
N GLN A 123 34.10 15.89 -12.56
CA GLN A 123 34.87 16.08 -11.33
C GLN A 123 33.96 16.40 -10.13
N THR A 124 32.95 17.25 -10.26
CA THR A 124 31.95 17.44 -9.18
C THR A 124 31.19 16.15 -8.87
N ASN A 125 30.85 15.35 -9.89
CA ASN A 125 30.22 14.04 -9.69
C ASN A 125 31.16 13.04 -8.97
N LEU A 126 32.48 13.17 -9.14
CA LEU A 126 33.47 12.37 -8.41
C LEU A 126 33.57 12.84 -6.95
N ASP A 127 33.68 14.14 -6.71
CA ASP A 127 33.73 14.73 -5.38
C ASP A 127 32.45 14.40 -4.56
N GLU A 128 31.27 14.44 -5.20
CA GLU A 128 30.00 14.00 -4.62
C GLU A 128 29.98 12.49 -4.29
N ALA A 129 30.54 11.65 -5.17
CA ALA A 129 30.61 10.20 -4.96
C ALA A 129 31.60 9.81 -3.84
N GLU A 130 32.76 10.46 -3.77
CA GLU A 130 33.70 10.29 -2.67
C GLU A 130 33.09 10.78 -1.35
N HIS A 131 32.37 11.91 -1.34
CA HIS A 131 31.68 12.37 -0.15
C HIS A 131 30.59 11.38 0.30
N ALA A 132 29.76 10.86 -0.62
CA ALA A 132 28.75 9.85 -0.32
C ALA A 132 29.37 8.57 0.27
N ASP A 133 30.49 8.08 -0.28
CA ASP A 133 31.24 6.94 0.24
C ASP A 133 31.80 7.22 1.66
N THR A 134 32.27 8.43 1.95
CA THR A 134 32.66 8.79 3.33
C THR A 134 31.48 8.80 4.31
N VAL A 135 30.31 9.30 3.90
CA VAL A 135 29.09 9.32 4.75
C VAL A 135 28.62 7.89 5.03
N VAL A 136 28.49 7.06 4.00
CA VAL A 136 28.10 5.64 4.14
C VAL A 136 29.07 4.87 5.05
N LYS A 137 30.37 5.19 5.03
CA LYS A 137 31.36 4.60 5.96
C LYS A 137 31.15 5.00 7.41
N TYR A 138 30.75 6.24 7.69
CA TYR A 138 30.38 6.66 9.05
C TYR A 138 29.06 6.02 9.50
N GLU A 139 28.03 6.00 8.64
CA GLU A 139 26.76 5.33 8.94
C GLU A 139 26.95 3.83 9.23
N LEU A 140 27.84 3.14 8.49
CA LEU A 140 28.21 1.74 8.76
C LEU A 140 28.91 1.57 10.11
N GLN A 141 29.74 2.52 10.53
CA GLN A 141 30.40 2.47 11.85
C GLN A 141 29.41 2.71 12.99
N GLU A 142 28.50 3.69 12.87
CA GLU A 142 27.43 3.91 13.86
C GLU A 142 26.48 2.72 13.94
N LEU A 143 26.03 2.19 12.80
CA LEU A 143 25.20 0.98 12.76
C LEU A 143 25.91 -0.24 13.36
N THR A 144 27.23 -0.36 13.21
CA THR A 144 28.00 -1.44 13.84
C THR A 144 28.10 -1.26 15.36
N SER A 145 28.27 -0.04 15.87
CA SER A 145 28.24 0.24 17.32
C SER A 145 26.87 -0.10 17.92
N VAL A 146 25.80 0.42 17.31
CA VAL A 146 24.42 0.19 17.74
C VAL A 146 24.05 -1.30 17.64
N HIS A 147 24.54 -2.02 16.64
CA HIS A 147 24.35 -3.47 16.55
C HIS A 147 24.99 -4.22 17.73
N ASN A 148 26.25 -3.91 18.07
CA ASN A 148 26.94 -4.51 19.20
C ASN A 148 26.25 -4.19 20.53
N GLU A 149 25.89 -2.91 20.75
CA GLU A 149 25.15 -2.45 21.93
C GLU A 149 23.79 -3.17 22.09
N LEU A 150 23.11 -3.45 20.98
CA LEU A 150 21.87 -4.23 20.96
C LEU A 150 22.10 -5.73 21.19
N GLU A 151 23.21 -6.33 20.71
CA GLU A 151 23.55 -7.72 21.01
C GLU A 151 23.89 -7.92 22.48
N ASP A 152 24.70 -7.04 23.07
CA ASP A 152 25.04 -7.05 24.50
C ASP A 152 23.78 -6.87 25.37
N ALA A 153 22.92 -5.90 25.05
CA ALA A 153 21.65 -5.71 25.77
C ALA A 153 20.70 -6.92 25.63
N LEU A 154 20.70 -7.61 24.49
CA LEU A 154 19.90 -8.81 24.26
C LEU A 154 20.48 -10.03 25.01
N LEU A 155 21.81 -10.10 25.18
CA LEU A 155 22.47 -11.08 26.05
C LEU A 155 22.18 -10.83 27.54
N GLU A 156 22.25 -9.58 28.02
CA GLU A 156 21.86 -9.25 29.40
C GLU A 156 20.39 -9.56 29.65
N MET A 157 19.48 -9.15 28.75
CA MET A 157 18.05 -9.44 28.86
C MET A 157 17.75 -10.95 28.81
N LYS A 158 18.54 -11.75 28.08
CA LYS A 158 18.43 -13.23 28.13
C LYS A 158 18.87 -13.77 29.49
N ALA A 159 20.04 -13.36 29.98
CA ALA A 159 20.57 -13.81 31.28
C ALA A 159 19.67 -13.40 32.47
N GLU A 160 19.02 -12.23 32.38
CA GLU A 160 18.05 -11.78 33.38
C GLU A 160 16.71 -12.55 33.27
N ASN A 161 16.21 -12.81 32.06
CA ASN A 161 15.04 -13.68 31.88
C ASN A 161 15.31 -15.11 32.35
N GLU A 162 16.47 -15.70 32.05
CA GLU A 162 16.85 -17.03 32.54
C GLU A 162 16.89 -17.05 34.08
N ARG A 163 17.52 -16.06 34.73
CA ARG A 163 17.53 -15.92 36.20
C ARG A 163 16.13 -15.82 36.82
N ASN A 164 15.19 -15.16 36.15
CA ASN A 164 13.84 -14.91 36.67
C ASN A 164 12.85 -16.04 36.33
N VAL A 165 13.02 -16.71 35.18
CA VAL A 165 12.09 -17.71 34.65
C VAL A 165 12.49 -19.14 35.06
N GLU A 166 13.78 -19.46 35.20
CA GLU A 166 14.26 -20.77 35.69
C GLU A 166 13.67 -21.16 37.07
N PRO A 167 13.63 -20.29 38.11
CA PRO A 167 13.03 -20.67 39.40
C PRO A 167 11.51 -20.89 39.30
N GLU A 168 10.78 -20.08 38.52
CA GLU A 168 9.34 -20.26 38.31
C GLU A 168 9.01 -21.49 37.44
N LEU A 169 9.81 -21.79 36.41
CA LEU A 169 9.71 -23.05 35.67
C LEU A 169 9.95 -24.25 36.58
N ASN A 170 10.90 -24.19 37.50
CA ASN A 170 11.15 -25.27 38.44
C ASN A 170 10.07 -25.37 39.54
N ARG A 171 9.47 -24.25 39.95
CA ARG A 171 8.25 -24.24 40.79
C ARG A 171 7.07 -24.91 40.07
N LEU A 172 6.78 -24.48 38.84
CA LEU A 172 5.71 -25.03 38.00
C LEU A 172 5.95 -26.49 37.59
N ARG A 173 7.20 -26.93 37.39
CA ARG A 173 7.54 -28.35 37.19
C ARG A 173 7.26 -29.19 38.43
N ASN A 174 7.57 -28.67 39.62
CA ASN A 174 7.28 -29.36 40.88
C ASN A 174 5.77 -29.38 41.18
N GLU A 175 5.04 -28.31 40.87
CA GLU A 175 3.57 -28.26 40.96
C GLU A 175 2.90 -29.19 39.95
N LEU A 176 3.35 -29.22 38.69
CA LEU A 176 2.91 -30.22 37.71
C LEU A 176 3.17 -31.64 38.19
N LYS A 177 4.32 -31.91 38.80
CA LYS A 177 4.66 -33.23 39.30
C LYS A 177 3.77 -33.63 40.50
N ALA A 178 3.55 -32.73 41.45
CA ALA A 178 2.60 -32.95 42.54
C ALA A 178 1.17 -33.20 42.03
N MET A 179 0.73 -32.46 40.99
CA MET A 179 -0.57 -32.70 40.35
C MET A 179 -0.62 -34.03 39.55
N GLN A 180 0.50 -34.52 39.04
CA GLN A 180 0.59 -35.86 38.46
C GLN A 180 0.53 -36.94 39.54
N ASP A 181 1.29 -36.78 40.63
CA ASP A 181 1.29 -37.69 41.78
C ASP A 181 -0.13 -37.76 42.41
N GLU A 182 -0.82 -36.62 42.60
CA GLU A 182 -2.22 -36.57 43.04
C GLU A 182 -3.19 -37.22 42.04
N ASN A 183 -2.97 -37.08 40.73
CA ASN A 183 -3.82 -37.71 39.72
C ASN A 183 -3.58 -39.24 39.64
N GLU A 184 -2.34 -39.71 39.82
CA GLU A 184 -2.06 -41.15 39.96
C GLU A 184 -2.72 -41.71 41.23
N ASP A 185 -2.66 -41.02 42.37
CA ASP A 185 -3.38 -41.42 43.59
C ASP A 185 -4.91 -41.44 43.37
N ALA A 186 -5.46 -40.45 42.67
CA ALA A 186 -6.87 -40.41 42.29
C ALA A 186 -7.26 -41.53 41.30
N GLU A 187 -6.38 -41.91 40.39
CA GLU A 187 -6.58 -43.05 39.49
C GLU A 187 -6.54 -44.37 40.25
N THR A 188 -5.61 -44.60 41.19
CA THR A 188 -5.65 -45.82 42.02
C THR A 188 -6.86 -45.85 42.97
N ALA A 189 -7.37 -44.68 43.41
CA ALA A 189 -8.63 -44.59 44.15
C ALA A 189 -9.83 -44.97 43.25
N CYS A 190 -9.85 -44.50 42.01
CA CYS A 190 -10.83 -44.87 40.99
C CYS A 190 -10.77 -46.37 40.65
N GLU A 191 -9.59 -46.99 40.63
CA GLU A 191 -9.46 -48.45 40.48
C GLU A 191 -9.97 -49.22 41.71
N LYS A 192 -9.74 -48.73 42.93
CA LYS A 192 -10.27 -49.32 44.18
C LYS A 192 -11.80 -49.23 44.25
N ASP A 193 -12.40 -48.17 43.72
CA ASP A 193 -13.87 -48.07 43.64
C ASP A 193 -14.45 -48.81 42.42
N LYS A 194 -13.71 -48.98 41.31
CA LYS A 194 -14.07 -49.93 40.24
C LYS A 194 -14.05 -51.38 40.71
N SER A 195 -13.06 -51.79 41.51
CA SER A 195 -13.02 -53.15 42.07
C SER A 195 -14.15 -53.36 43.08
N ARG A 196 -14.48 -52.38 43.92
CA ARG A 196 -15.71 -52.38 44.74
C ARG A 196 -16.99 -52.44 43.91
N GLN A 197 -17.07 -51.74 42.78
CA GLN A 197 -18.23 -51.87 41.87
C GLN A 197 -18.33 -53.28 41.29
N LEU A 198 -17.21 -53.93 40.96
CA LEU A 198 -17.18 -55.34 40.52
C LEU A 198 -17.58 -56.31 41.64
N GLU A 199 -17.13 -56.08 42.88
CA GLU A 199 -17.57 -56.86 44.05
C GLU A 199 -19.08 -56.67 44.31
N LEU A 200 -19.58 -55.43 44.28
CA LEU A 200 -21.00 -55.10 44.39
C LEU A 200 -21.82 -55.72 43.24
N ALA A 201 -21.31 -55.72 42.01
CA ALA A 201 -21.93 -56.43 40.88
C ALA A 201 -21.92 -57.96 41.07
N SER A 202 -20.89 -58.52 41.72
CA SER A 202 -20.86 -59.94 42.12
C SER A 202 -21.90 -60.28 43.20
N ILE A 203 -22.25 -59.31 44.06
CA ILE A 203 -23.30 -59.44 45.08
C ILE A 203 -24.67 -59.24 44.42
N TYR A 204 -24.80 -58.27 43.52
CA TYR A 204 -26.03 -57.98 42.77
C TYR A 204 -26.43 -59.17 41.88
N THR A 205 -25.47 -59.80 41.18
CA THR A 205 -25.74 -61.00 40.37
C THR A 205 -26.06 -62.25 41.21
N LYS A 206 -25.55 -62.36 42.45
CA LYS A 206 -26.01 -63.38 43.41
C LYS A 206 -27.45 -63.14 43.83
N LEU A 207 -27.78 -61.90 44.24
CA LEU A 207 -29.16 -61.48 44.54
C LEU A 207 -30.11 -61.67 43.34
N GLU A 208 -29.66 -61.38 42.12
CA GLU A 208 -30.43 -61.58 40.90
C GLU A 208 -30.66 -63.08 40.60
N ASN A 209 -29.72 -63.95 40.95
CA ASN A 209 -29.87 -65.40 40.81
C ASN A 209 -30.79 -66.01 41.88
N ASP A 210 -30.76 -65.49 43.12
CA ASP A 210 -31.73 -65.86 44.15
C ASP A 210 -33.13 -65.29 43.81
N GLN A 211 -33.21 -64.10 43.20
CA GLN A 211 -34.44 -63.54 42.65
C GLN A 211 -34.97 -64.38 41.46
N LYS A 212 -34.10 -64.93 40.61
CA LYS A 212 -34.49 -65.88 39.54
C LYS A 212 -35.03 -67.18 40.12
N ARG A 213 -34.40 -67.77 41.15
CA ARG A 213 -34.94 -68.93 41.87
C ARG A 213 -36.33 -68.67 42.47
N ALA A 214 -36.54 -67.49 43.06
CA ALA A 214 -37.85 -67.08 43.55
C ALA A 214 -38.87 -66.86 42.41
N ALA A 215 -38.42 -66.37 41.25
CA ALA A 215 -39.26 -66.18 40.07
C ALA A 215 -39.66 -67.49 39.39
N GLU A 216 -38.77 -68.50 39.36
CA GLU A 216 -39.05 -69.84 38.83
C GLU A 216 -40.19 -70.51 39.60
N GLN A 217 -40.17 -70.45 40.93
CA GLN A 217 -41.26 -70.93 41.79
C GLN A 217 -42.60 -70.17 41.57
N SER A 218 -42.57 -68.95 41.02
CA SER A 218 -43.77 -68.21 40.58
C SER A 218 -44.13 -68.45 39.10
N GLY A 219 -43.27 -69.09 38.31
CA GLY A 219 -43.38 -69.18 36.86
C GLY A 219 -44.41 -70.20 36.37
N ASP A 220 -44.47 -71.36 37.02
CA ASP A 220 -45.28 -72.49 36.54
C ASP A 220 -46.79 -72.25 36.66
N VAL A 221 -47.24 -71.52 37.68
CA VAL A 221 -48.65 -71.13 37.82
C VAL A 221 -49.07 -70.07 36.78
N LYS A 222 -48.13 -69.26 36.26
CA LYS A 222 -48.42 -68.22 35.24
C LYS A 222 -48.43 -68.76 33.81
N ARG A 223 -47.72 -69.85 33.51
CA ARG A 223 -47.58 -70.40 32.14
C ARG A 223 -48.89 -70.92 31.52
N VAL A 224 -49.91 -71.24 32.33
CA VAL A 224 -51.18 -71.83 31.86
C VAL A 224 -52.24 -70.78 31.44
N LEU A 225 -52.25 -69.59 32.05
CA LEU A 225 -53.35 -68.63 31.88
C LEU A 225 -53.12 -67.58 30.76
N LEU A 226 -51.86 -67.27 30.42
CA LEU A 226 -51.51 -66.12 29.58
C LEU A 226 -51.36 -66.40 28.07
N LYS A 227 -51.84 -67.55 27.59
CA LYS A 227 -51.79 -67.95 26.16
C LYS A 227 -53.03 -67.59 25.32
N ALA A 228 -53.97 -66.78 25.84
CA ALA A 228 -55.34 -66.73 25.29
C ALA A 228 -56.02 -65.36 25.08
N GLN A 229 -55.40 -64.19 25.37
CA GLN A 229 -56.22 -62.96 25.52
C GLN A 229 -55.64 -61.57 25.16
N ALA A 230 -54.49 -61.42 24.47
CA ALA A 230 -53.82 -60.10 24.38
C ALA A 230 -53.18 -59.66 23.03
N GLU A 231 -53.53 -60.24 21.87
CA GLU A 231 -52.96 -59.78 20.58
C GLU A 231 -53.55 -58.48 19.95
N PRO A 232 -54.80 -58.02 20.18
CA PRO A 232 -55.38 -56.91 19.41
C PRO A 232 -54.76 -55.50 19.58
N GLU A 233 -54.05 -55.20 20.67
CA GLU A 233 -53.61 -53.82 20.98
C GLU A 233 -52.29 -53.39 20.30
N ARG A 234 -51.35 -54.32 20.07
CA ARG A 234 -49.95 -53.95 19.78
C ARG A 234 -49.77 -53.24 18.43
N ILE A 235 -50.59 -53.60 17.44
CA ILE A 235 -50.55 -53.04 16.08
C ILE A 235 -51.02 -51.57 16.05
N ARG A 236 -52.02 -51.20 16.87
CA ARG A 236 -52.63 -49.85 16.83
C ARG A 236 -51.64 -48.73 17.18
N LYS A 237 -50.77 -48.96 18.17
CA LYS A 237 -49.79 -47.96 18.64
C LYS A 237 -48.58 -47.80 17.70
N GLN A 238 -48.19 -48.85 16.97
CA GLN A 238 -47.12 -48.71 15.97
C GLN A 238 -47.60 -47.90 14.76
N ALA A 239 -48.83 -48.10 14.27
CA ALA A 239 -49.40 -47.32 13.17
C ALA A 239 -49.44 -45.80 13.48
N GLU A 240 -49.89 -45.40 14.67
CA GLU A 240 -49.93 -43.98 15.08
C GLU A 240 -48.53 -43.35 15.20
N SER A 241 -47.51 -44.13 15.61
CA SER A 241 -46.13 -43.64 15.65
C SER A 241 -45.54 -43.41 14.26
N VAL A 242 -45.84 -44.30 13.29
CA VAL A 242 -45.36 -44.17 11.91
C VAL A 242 -46.11 -43.06 11.17
N GLY A 243 -47.42 -42.90 11.38
CA GLY A 243 -48.19 -41.77 10.85
C GLY A 243 -47.61 -40.43 11.32
N LYS A 244 -47.43 -40.25 12.64
CA LYS A 244 -46.81 -39.02 13.18
C LYS A 244 -45.35 -38.85 12.76
N ALA A 245 -44.61 -39.93 12.52
CA ALA A 245 -43.26 -39.84 11.95
C ALA A 245 -43.30 -39.34 10.50
N VAL A 246 -44.21 -39.83 9.66
CA VAL A 246 -44.38 -39.40 8.25
C VAL A 246 -44.93 -37.97 8.16
N ASP A 247 -45.85 -37.57 9.03
CA ASP A 247 -46.34 -36.19 9.11
C ASP A 247 -45.22 -35.24 9.57
N ASN A 248 -44.46 -35.62 10.61
CA ASN A 248 -43.30 -34.84 11.05
C ASN A 248 -42.20 -34.78 9.97
N LEU A 249 -41.88 -35.90 9.29
CA LEU A 249 -40.90 -35.94 8.21
C LEU A 249 -41.36 -35.17 6.98
N SER A 250 -42.65 -35.15 6.63
CA SER A 250 -43.16 -34.34 5.52
C SER A 250 -43.19 -32.85 5.89
N MET A 251 -43.51 -32.49 7.13
CA MET A 251 -43.36 -31.13 7.64
C MET A 251 -41.89 -30.71 7.76
N GLU A 252 -40.97 -31.60 8.10
CA GLU A 252 -39.52 -31.35 8.10
C GLU A 252 -38.98 -31.24 6.68
N VAL A 253 -39.42 -32.08 5.74
CA VAL A 253 -39.09 -31.93 4.30
C VAL A 253 -39.63 -30.61 3.77
N MET A 254 -40.86 -30.18 4.09
CA MET A 254 -41.34 -28.83 3.72
C MET A 254 -40.52 -27.71 4.37
N LYS A 255 -40.15 -27.84 5.65
CA LYS A 255 -39.27 -26.87 6.35
C LYS A 255 -37.83 -26.89 5.82
N LEU A 256 -37.37 -28.01 5.28
CA LEU A 256 -36.04 -28.15 4.69
C LEU A 256 -36.03 -27.64 3.24
N SER A 257 -37.05 -27.92 2.43
CA SER A 257 -37.23 -27.33 1.10
C SER A 257 -37.35 -25.81 1.19
N THR A 258 -38.19 -25.27 2.08
CA THR A 258 -38.27 -23.82 2.28
C THR A 258 -36.99 -23.22 2.89
N LYS A 259 -36.23 -23.97 3.71
CA LYS A 259 -34.87 -23.55 4.12
C LYS A 259 -33.88 -23.58 2.96
N ILE A 260 -33.97 -24.56 2.04
CA ILE A 260 -33.13 -24.66 0.85
C ILE A 260 -33.43 -23.49 -0.09
N GLU A 261 -34.71 -23.20 -0.37
CA GLU A 261 -35.12 -22.03 -1.16
C GLU A 261 -34.62 -20.71 -0.52
N ASN A 262 -34.77 -20.54 0.79
CA ASN A 262 -34.22 -19.37 1.50
C ASN A 262 -32.68 -19.32 1.47
N CYS A 263 -32.00 -20.47 1.52
CA CYS A 263 -30.55 -20.56 1.39
C CYS A 263 -30.09 -20.28 -0.05
N ASP A 264 -30.82 -20.70 -1.08
CA ASP A 264 -30.52 -20.39 -2.49
C ASP A 264 -30.80 -18.91 -2.80
N GLU A 265 -31.85 -18.33 -2.21
CA GLU A 265 -32.06 -16.88 -2.20
C GLU A 265 -30.92 -16.12 -1.51
N GLU A 266 -30.42 -16.57 -0.35
CA GLU A 266 -29.29 -15.90 0.28
C GLU A 266 -27.97 -16.18 -0.46
N ILE A 267 -27.76 -17.36 -1.05
CA ILE A 267 -26.61 -17.65 -1.91
C ILE A 267 -26.62 -16.76 -3.16
N THR A 268 -27.78 -16.47 -3.75
CA THR A 268 -27.88 -15.52 -4.87
C THR A 268 -27.66 -14.08 -4.42
N LYS A 269 -28.23 -13.65 -3.27
CA LYS A 269 -27.94 -12.34 -2.65
C LYS A 269 -26.45 -12.18 -2.29
N GLN A 270 -25.78 -13.22 -1.80
CA GLN A 270 -24.35 -13.21 -1.47
C GLN A 270 -23.46 -13.25 -2.73
N LYS A 271 -23.87 -13.95 -3.80
CA LYS A 271 -23.22 -13.84 -5.12
C LYS A 271 -23.34 -12.43 -5.72
N GLN A 272 -24.47 -11.76 -5.50
CA GLN A 272 -24.68 -10.36 -5.90
C GLN A 272 -23.77 -9.41 -5.09
N LYS A 273 -23.84 -9.47 -3.75
CA LYS A 273 -22.96 -8.71 -2.84
C LYS A 273 -21.47 -8.94 -3.13
N LYS A 274 -21.07 -10.17 -3.49
CA LYS A 274 -19.69 -10.50 -3.89
C LYS A 274 -19.28 -9.79 -5.19
N LYS A 275 -20.14 -9.76 -6.22
CA LYS A 275 -19.85 -9.00 -7.45
C LYS A 275 -19.71 -7.50 -7.17
N GLU A 276 -20.63 -6.94 -6.39
CA GLU A 276 -20.59 -5.53 -5.97
C GLU A 276 -19.29 -5.22 -5.19
N ALA A 277 -18.87 -6.11 -4.29
CA ALA A 277 -17.60 -6.01 -3.58
C ALA A 277 -16.37 -6.16 -4.50
N GLU A 278 -16.41 -7.00 -5.54
CA GLU A 278 -15.35 -7.15 -6.53
C GLU A 278 -15.23 -5.92 -7.44
N GLU A 279 -16.33 -5.27 -7.81
CA GLU A 279 -16.32 -3.99 -8.53
C GLU A 279 -15.86 -2.83 -7.63
N VAL A 280 -16.32 -2.76 -6.38
CA VAL A 280 -15.81 -1.79 -5.40
C VAL A 280 -14.30 -2.00 -5.16
N LYS A 281 -13.82 -3.24 -5.08
CA LYS A 281 -12.39 -3.56 -4.98
C LYS A 281 -11.59 -3.10 -6.20
N LYS A 282 -12.09 -3.33 -7.43
CA LYS A 282 -11.46 -2.79 -8.66
C LYS A 282 -11.39 -1.27 -8.63
N ASN A 283 -12.48 -0.61 -8.23
CA ASN A 283 -12.57 0.85 -8.16
C ASN A 283 -11.68 1.44 -7.05
N LEU A 284 -11.49 0.74 -5.91
CA LEU A 284 -10.50 1.13 -4.91
C LEU A 284 -9.06 0.91 -5.40
N ASN A 285 -8.75 -0.22 -6.03
CA ASN A 285 -7.41 -0.48 -6.57
C ASN A 285 -7.01 0.60 -7.59
N HIS A 286 -7.89 0.94 -8.53
CA HIS A 286 -7.62 1.97 -9.52
C HIS A 286 -7.44 3.37 -8.89
N LYS A 287 -8.18 3.68 -7.82
CA LYS A 287 -7.94 4.90 -7.02
C LYS A 287 -6.62 4.85 -6.25
N LEU A 288 -6.20 3.69 -5.75
CA LEU A 288 -4.92 3.51 -5.06
C LEU A 288 -3.73 3.64 -6.03
N GLU A 289 -3.85 3.19 -7.28
CA GLU A 289 -2.89 3.47 -8.34
C GLU A 289 -2.80 4.97 -8.63
N LEU A 290 -3.93 5.64 -8.90
CA LEU A 290 -3.98 7.10 -9.08
C LEU A 290 -3.41 7.89 -7.89
N HIS A 291 -3.64 7.42 -6.67
CA HIS A 291 -3.06 8.03 -5.47
C HIS A 291 -1.56 7.75 -5.34
N ARG A 292 -1.05 6.57 -5.74
CA ARG A 292 0.40 6.31 -5.84
C ARG A 292 1.05 7.21 -6.89
N ASP A 293 0.53 7.29 -8.10
CA ASP A 293 1.06 8.16 -9.17
C ASP A 293 1.10 9.65 -8.75
N THR A 294 0.13 10.06 -7.92
CA THR A 294 0.06 11.41 -7.33
C THR A 294 1.05 11.61 -6.18
N ILE A 295 1.29 10.57 -5.36
CA ILE A 295 2.28 10.58 -4.28
C ILE A 295 3.70 10.60 -4.86
N ASP A 296 4.00 9.76 -5.84
CA ASP A 296 5.29 9.68 -6.52
C ASP A 296 5.63 11.00 -7.25
N HIS A 297 4.63 11.67 -7.85
CA HIS A 297 4.81 13.03 -8.37
C HIS A 297 5.14 14.01 -7.25
N ARG A 298 4.39 14.01 -6.15
CA ARG A 298 4.63 14.92 -5.02
C ARG A 298 5.94 14.64 -4.28
N GLN A 299 6.44 13.41 -4.29
CA GLN A 299 7.78 13.09 -3.78
C GLN A 299 8.85 13.66 -4.71
N ARG A 300 8.72 13.49 -6.04
CA ARG A 300 9.61 14.17 -7.02
C ARG A 300 9.57 15.70 -6.91
N ASP A 301 8.40 16.29 -6.66
CA ASP A 301 8.27 17.73 -6.38
C ASP A 301 8.99 18.13 -5.07
N VAL A 302 8.85 17.34 -4.01
CA VAL A 302 9.50 17.58 -2.71
C VAL A 302 11.02 17.39 -2.79
N GLU A 303 11.50 16.41 -3.53
CA GLU A 303 12.93 16.19 -3.81
C GLU A 303 13.52 17.35 -4.63
N ALA A 304 12.79 17.84 -5.64
CA ALA A 304 13.19 19.03 -6.40
C ALA A 304 13.23 20.29 -5.53
N VAL A 305 12.27 20.47 -4.61
CA VAL A 305 12.29 21.57 -3.63
C VAL A 305 13.43 21.39 -2.60
N GLY A 306 13.73 20.16 -2.19
CA GLY A 306 14.86 19.83 -1.32
C GLY A 306 16.20 20.22 -1.93
N LYS A 307 16.47 19.75 -3.15
CA LYS A 307 17.70 20.10 -3.91
C LYS A 307 17.81 21.61 -4.16
N ASN A 308 16.71 22.30 -4.47
CA ASN A 308 16.72 23.76 -4.58
C ASN A 308 17.01 24.46 -3.24
N LEU A 309 16.49 23.95 -2.12
CA LEU A 309 16.79 24.47 -0.79
C LEU A 309 18.26 24.24 -0.39
N GLU A 310 18.85 23.11 -0.81
CA GLU A 310 20.27 22.81 -0.60
C GLU A 310 21.18 23.69 -1.46
N LEU A 311 20.83 23.93 -2.72
CA LEU A 311 21.52 24.89 -3.58
C LEU A 311 21.45 26.32 -3.01
N GLU A 312 20.30 26.76 -2.48
CA GLU A 312 20.19 28.08 -1.84
C GLU A 312 20.93 28.14 -0.48
N LYS A 313 20.99 27.05 0.30
CA LYS A 313 21.87 26.96 1.48
C LYS A 313 23.35 27.07 1.08
N ALA A 314 23.77 26.38 0.02
CA ALA A 314 25.15 26.42 -0.47
C ALA A 314 25.52 27.83 -0.97
N LYS A 315 24.66 28.47 -1.77
CA LYS A 315 24.83 29.88 -2.18
C LYS A 315 24.86 30.81 -0.97
N HIS A 316 23.98 30.65 0.02
CA HIS A 316 24.03 31.45 1.24
C HIS A 316 25.32 31.24 2.02
N HIS A 317 25.87 30.03 2.05
CA HIS A 317 27.17 29.74 2.67
C HIS A 317 28.33 30.42 1.91
N GLN A 318 28.34 30.32 0.57
CA GLN A 318 29.31 31.01 -0.29
C GLN A 318 29.24 32.53 -0.17
N LEU A 319 28.03 33.11 -0.10
CA LEU A 319 27.83 34.53 0.14
C LEU A 319 28.25 34.95 1.57
N ALA A 320 28.15 34.05 2.55
CA ALA A 320 28.62 34.29 3.90
C ALA A 320 30.16 34.24 4.02
N THR A 321 30.84 33.33 3.31
CA THR A 321 32.32 33.32 3.24
C THR A 321 32.84 34.51 2.45
N GLN A 322 32.28 34.82 1.27
CA GLN A 322 32.62 36.03 0.51
C GLN A 322 32.39 37.31 1.34
N ARG A 323 31.31 37.39 2.10
CA ARG A 323 31.09 38.51 3.03
C ARG A 323 32.15 38.56 4.14
N LEU A 324 32.56 37.42 4.70
CA LEU A 324 33.62 37.36 5.72
C LEU A 324 34.98 37.78 5.14
N GLU A 325 35.32 37.34 3.93
CA GLU A 325 36.51 37.76 3.18
C GLU A 325 36.51 39.27 2.92
N LEU A 326 35.37 39.84 2.49
CA LEU A 326 35.20 41.29 2.30
C LEU A 326 35.24 42.05 3.64
N GLU A 327 34.71 41.51 4.74
CA GLU A 327 34.85 42.10 6.08
C GLU A 327 36.31 42.06 6.59
N LEU A 328 37.09 41.03 6.23
CA LEU A 328 38.51 40.92 6.55
C LEU A 328 39.37 41.87 5.71
N ALA A 329 39.19 41.89 4.39
CA ALA A 329 39.86 42.83 3.48
C ALA A 329 39.50 44.29 3.82
N ARG A 330 38.27 44.55 4.30
CA ARG A 330 37.89 45.85 4.83
C ARG A 330 38.64 46.18 6.13
N LYS A 331 38.78 45.24 7.08
CA LYS A 331 39.58 45.47 8.30
C LYS A 331 41.05 45.76 7.97
N GLU A 332 41.65 44.99 7.07
CA GLU A 332 43.02 45.19 6.61
C GLU A 332 43.20 46.56 5.93
N THR A 333 42.24 47.01 5.12
CA THR A 333 42.28 48.35 4.52
C THR A 333 42.02 49.46 5.54
N ASP A 334 41.11 49.30 6.49
CA ASP A 334 40.90 50.21 7.63
C ASP A 334 42.17 50.33 8.50
N GLU A 335 42.90 49.24 8.74
CA GLU A 335 44.19 49.22 9.47
C GLU A 335 45.34 49.83 8.66
N ASN A 336 45.44 49.55 7.36
CA ASN A 336 46.36 50.23 6.46
C ASN A 336 46.10 51.75 6.40
N ILE A 337 44.84 52.18 6.48
CA ILE A 337 44.47 53.60 6.56
C ILE A 337 44.87 54.20 7.92
N ARG A 338 44.77 53.46 9.03
CA ARG A 338 45.30 53.89 10.34
C ARG A 338 46.82 54.07 10.30
N HIS A 339 47.56 53.06 9.85
CA HIS A 339 49.02 53.15 9.72
C HIS A 339 49.47 54.29 8.80
N LYS A 340 48.77 54.53 7.67
CA LYS A 340 49.04 55.68 6.79
C LYS A 340 48.72 57.01 7.46
N ASN A 341 47.67 57.11 8.27
CA ASN A 341 47.35 58.32 9.05
C ASN A 341 48.34 58.58 10.19
N ASP A 342 48.85 57.54 10.85
CA ASP A 342 49.88 57.67 11.90
C ASP A 342 51.22 58.08 11.31
N ASN A 343 51.61 57.52 10.16
CA ASN A 343 52.77 57.97 9.39
C ASN A 343 52.59 59.43 8.93
N LEU A 344 51.43 59.81 8.40
CA LEU A 344 51.11 61.20 8.05
C LEU A 344 51.12 62.13 9.28
N SER A 345 50.78 61.63 10.47
CA SER A 345 50.85 62.35 11.75
C SER A 345 52.29 62.57 12.20
N LEU A 346 53.17 61.58 12.00
CA LEU A 346 54.62 61.69 12.22
C LEU A 346 55.26 62.67 11.23
N GLU A 347 54.95 62.56 9.94
CA GLU A 347 55.43 63.50 8.92
C GLU A 347 54.95 64.93 9.18
N LYS A 348 53.69 65.13 9.60
CA LYS A 348 53.18 66.46 10.02
C LYS A 348 53.96 67.02 11.22
N LYS A 349 54.29 66.18 12.22
CA LYS A 349 55.14 66.58 13.36
C LYS A 349 56.55 66.95 12.90
N GLN A 350 57.17 66.17 12.01
CA GLN A 350 58.49 66.50 11.45
C GLN A 350 58.47 67.76 10.58
N LEU A 351 57.42 67.94 9.75
CA LEU A 351 57.19 69.15 8.97
C LEU A 351 57.07 70.38 9.87
N ASP A 352 56.36 70.30 10.99
CA ASP A 352 56.24 71.40 11.94
C ASP A 352 57.52 71.66 12.74
N ILE A 353 58.33 70.63 13.02
CA ILE A 353 59.71 70.79 13.55
C ILE A 353 60.58 71.52 12.51
N GLN A 354 60.50 71.16 11.23
CA GLN A 354 61.23 71.84 10.15
C GLN A 354 60.74 73.28 9.96
N LYS A 355 59.43 73.56 10.04
CA LYS A 355 58.89 74.93 10.05
C LYS A 355 59.40 75.74 11.25
N ARG A 356 59.50 75.14 12.45
CA ARG A 356 60.08 75.79 13.65
C ARG A 356 61.57 76.11 13.45
N LEU A 357 62.34 75.17 12.90
CA LEU A 357 63.76 75.38 12.53
C LEU A 357 63.92 76.48 11.47
N HIS A 358 63.09 76.47 10.42
CA HIS A 358 63.10 77.49 9.37
C HIS A 358 62.67 78.87 9.91
N ARG A 359 61.67 78.94 10.81
CA ARG A 359 61.31 80.17 11.54
C ARG A 359 62.49 80.69 12.38
N LYS A 360 63.20 79.85 13.13
CA LYS A 360 64.43 80.25 13.85
C LYS A 360 65.51 80.77 12.90
N LYS A 361 65.81 80.07 11.80
CA LYS A 361 66.77 80.53 10.78
C LYS A 361 66.35 81.87 10.15
N ARG A 362 65.06 82.07 9.87
CA ARG A 362 64.51 83.33 9.33
C ARG A 362 64.53 84.47 10.35
N GLN A 363 64.34 84.19 11.64
CA GLN A 363 64.49 85.16 12.73
C GLN A 363 65.95 85.61 12.89
N ILE A 364 66.91 84.69 12.84
CA ILE A 364 68.36 85.00 12.82
C ILE A 364 68.70 85.85 11.58
N ALA A 365 68.19 85.49 10.40
CA ALA A 365 68.41 86.27 9.18
C ALA A 365 67.75 87.66 9.20
N ASN A 366 66.64 87.84 9.93
CA ASN A 366 66.01 89.15 10.12
C ASN A 366 66.79 90.02 11.11
N THR A 367 67.18 89.49 12.27
CA THR A 367 68.02 90.23 13.23
C THR A 367 69.37 90.63 12.62
N ALA A 368 69.99 89.77 11.81
CA ALA A 368 71.17 90.14 11.02
C ALA A 368 70.89 91.26 9.99
N ARG A 369 69.68 91.31 9.42
CA ARG A 369 69.24 92.39 8.51
C ARG A 369 68.89 93.68 9.25
N GLU A 370 68.51 93.61 10.53
CA GLU A 370 68.19 94.77 11.39
C GLU A 370 69.45 95.44 11.96
N VAL A 371 70.54 94.70 12.16
CA VAL A 371 71.86 95.25 12.52
C VAL A 371 72.57 95.89 11.30
N LEU A 372 72.23 95.45 10.09
CA LEU A 372 72.91 95.86 8.85
C LEU A 372 72.84 97.37 8.53
N PRO A 373 71.74 98.10 8.78
CA PRO A 373 71.70 99.56 8.67
C PRO A 373 72.59 100.28 9.68
N GLY A 374 72.70 99.77 10.91
CA GLY A 374 73.58 100.35 11.94
C GLY A 374 75.06 100.24 11.55
N LEU A 375 75.48 99.07 11.06
CA LEU A 375 76.82 98.88 10.50
C LEU A 375 77.06 99.75 9.25
N LYS A 376 76.04 99.95 8.39
CA LYS A 376 76.13 100.87 7.25
C LYS A 376 76.24 102.34 7.65
N SER A 377 75.55 102.76 8.71
CA SER A 377 75.76 104.10 9.29
C SER A 377 77.20 104.22 9.76
N GLN A 378 77.70 103.28 10.56
CA GLN A 378 79.08 103.30 11.05
C GLN A 378 80.12 103.32 9.92
N VAL A 379 79.88 102.63 8.80
CA VAL A 379 80.75 102.77 7.61
C VAL A 379 80.67 104.18 7.04
N HIS A 380 79.47 104.74 6.86
CA HIS A 380 79.29 106.10 6.35
C HIS A 380 79.87 107.18 7.26
N ASP A 381 79.75 107.02 8.58
CA ASP A 381 80.34 107.90 9.59
C ASP A 381 81.88 107.86 9.51
N ASN A 382 82.47 106.67 9.29
CA ASN A 382 83.92 106.53 9.06
C ASN A 382 84.38 107.08 7.69
N GLU A 383 83.58 106.92 6.63
CA GLU A 383 83.80 107.58 5.33
C GLU A 383 83.80 109.11 5.49
N HIS A 384 82.90 109.65 6.31
CA HIS A 384 82.80 111.08 6.57
C HIS A 384 83.94 111.61 7.44
N LEU A 385 84.47 110.81 8.39
CA LEU A 385 85.73 111.11 9.08
C LEU A 385 86.93 111.12 8.11
N LEU A 386 87.03 110.13 7.22
CA LEU A 386 88.05 110.09 6.16
C LEU A 386 87.95 111.30 5.23
N ALA A 387 86.74 111.76 4.92
CA ALA A 387 86.54 112.99 4.15
C ALA A 387 87.08 114.23 4.90
N SER A 388 86.82 114.37 6.21
CA SER A 388 87.37 115.48 7.01
C SER A 388 88.90 115.46 7.07
N TYR A 389 89.54 114.31 7.32
CA TYR A 389 91.00 114.22 7.33
C TYR A 389 91.63 114.55 5.97
N ASN A 390 90.95 114.23 4.86
CA ASN A 390 91.40 114.63 3.51
C ASN A 390 91.24 116.13 3.23
N VAL A 391 90.27 116.81 3.85
CA VAL A 391 90.17 118.29 3.80
C VAL A 391 91.25 118.93 4.68
N GLU A 392 91.52 118.37 5.85
CA GLU A 392 92.53 118.88 6.78
C GLU A 392 93.96 118.74 6.24
N ASN A 393 94.29 117.60 5.61
CA ASN A 393 95.54 117.42 4.86
C ASN A 393 95.72 118.46 3.74
N LYS A 394 94.64 118.84 3.02
CA LYS A 394 94.68 119.91 2.02
C LYS A 394 94.87 121.30 2.63
N ARG A 395 94.37 121.54 3.85
CA ARG A 395 94.63 122.80 4.58
C ARG A 395 96.10 122.88 5.02
N LEU A 396 96.63 121.81 5.60
CA LEU A 396 98.03 121.73 6.04
C LEU A 396 99.02 121.89 4.88
N ALA A 397 98.75 121.28 3.73
CA ALA A 397 99.58 121.47 2.53
C ALA A 397 99.66 122.94 2.09
N LYS A 398 98.54 123.68 2.15
CA LYS A 398 98.52 125.10 1.76
C LYS A 398 99.22 126.01 2.77
N GLN A 399 99.11 125.72 4.07
CA GLN A 399 99.80 126.48 5.12
C GLN A 399 101.33 126.40 5.05
N ILE A 400 101.89 125.43 4.30
CA ILE A 400 103.33 125.34 3.99
C ILE A 400 103.70 126.26 2.82
N GLU A 401 102.83 126.40 1.82
CA GLU A 401 103.06 127.22 0.62
C GLU A 401 102.94 128.73 0.88
N ASP A 402 102.06 129.13 1.82
CA ASP A 402 101.91 130.53 2.24
C ASP A 402 103.14 131.03 3.07
N MET A 403 103.82 130.15 3.81
CA MET A 403 104.93 130.53 4.72
C MET A 403 106.23 130.96 4.00
N ASP A 404 106.55 130.39 2.83
CA ASP A 404 107.77 130.75 2.08
C ASP A 404 107.69 132.16 1.46
N GLN A 405 106.48 132.72 1.28
CA GLN A 405 106.28 134.02 0.64
C GLN A 405 106.41 135.20 1.62
N GLU A 406 106.13 135.00 2.91
CA GLU A 406 106.20 136.07 3.92
C GLU A 406 107.64 136.49 4.28
N VAL A 407 108.62 135.58 4.15
CA VAL A 407 110.04 135.83 4.47
C VAL A 407 110.68 136.88 3.56
N SER A 408 110.22 136.99 2.30
CA SER A 408 110.90 137.81 1.28
C SER A 408 110.51 139.29 1.26
N ILE A 409 109.47 139.71 2.01
CA ILE A 409 108.91 141.07 1.91
C ILE A 409 109.28 141.96 3.12
N TYR A 410 109.57 141.38 4.29
CA TYR A 410 109.75 142.14 5.54
C TYR A 410 111.08 142.91 5.69
N VAL A 411 112.09 142.66 4.85
CA VAL A 411 113.43 143.26 5.01
C VAL A 411 113.53 144.69 4.43
N ALA A 412 112.63 145.09 3.53
CA ALA A 412 112.88 146.19 2.61
C ALA A 412 112.33 147.58 3.00
N ARG A 413 111.70 147.78 4.17
CA ARG A 413 110.84 148.99 4.36
C ARG A 413 110.68 149.58 5.77
N PHE A 414 111.75 149.74 6.57
CA PHE A 414 111.62 150.30 7.95
C PHE A 414 112.56 151.45 8.40
N LEU A 415 113.41 152.08 7.56
CA LEU A 415 114.31 153.16 8.07
C LEU A 415 114.50 154.40 7.17
N LYS A 416 113.82 155.51 7.49
CA LYS A 416 114.34 156.89 7.78
C LYS A 416 113.35 158.04 7.46
N GLN A 417 113.36 159.13 8.25
CA GLN A 417 112.71 160.44 7.99
C GLN A 417 113.40 161.60 8.78
N GLU A 418 113.01 162.87 8.50
CA GLU A 418 113.32 164.19 9.14
C GLU A 418 114.43 165.05 8.46
N GLY A 419 114.37 166.40 8.44
CA GLY A 419 113.31 167.38 8.81
C GLY A 419 113.80 168.87 8.89
N VAL A 420 112.86 169.83 8.97
CA VAL A 420 113.01 171.29 9.36
C VAL A 420 113.62 172.26 8.31
N GLU A 421 113.69 173.59 8.57
CA GLU A 421 112.90 174.75 8.00
C GLU A 421 113.91 175.93 7.71
N GLU A 422 113.66 177.25 7.51
CA GLU A 422 112.51 178.20 7.60
C GLU A 422 112.80 179.53 6.79
N ASP A 423 112.29 180.71 7.22
CA ASP A 423 112.63 182.13 6.89
C ASP A 423 111.91 182.86 5.71
N LYS A 424 111.23 183.98 6.02
CA LYS A 424 110.58 184.96 5.10
C LYS A 424 110.39 186.34 5.77
N LYS A 425 111.13 187.38 5.33
CA LYS A 425 110.91 188.77 5.80
C LYS A 425 111.43 189.93 4.91
N LEU A 426 111.52 189.70 3.60
CA LEU A 426 111.99 190.67 2.58
C LEU A 426 111.14 190.57 1.30
N ASP A 427 109.82 190.43 1.41
CA ASP A 427 108.87 191.51 1.72
C ASP A 427 108.80 192.64 0.69
N LEU A 428 107.69 192.58 -0.06
CA LEU A 428 106.68 193.64 -0.11
C LEU A 428 106.96 194.89 -0.98
N ASN A 429 108.17 195.45 -0.96
CA ASN A 429 108.45 196.76 -1.58
C ASN A 429 108.44 196.76 -3.14
N LYS A 430 108.15 195.64 -3.80
CA LYS A 430 107.99 195.54 -5.27
C LYS A 430 106.55 195.31 -5.74
N LEU A 431 105.63 194.90 -4.86
CA LEU A 431 104.32 194.39 -5.28
C LEU A 431 103.31 195.47 -5.71
N ILE A 432 103.57 196.75 -5.41
CA ILE A 432 102.58 197.82 -5.58
C ILE A 432 102.37 198.18 -7.06
N GLU A 433 103.41 198.11 -7.91
CA GLU A 433 103.32 198.42 -9.35
C GLU A 433 102.60 197.33 -10.16
N GLU A 434 102.41 196.12 -9.62
CA GLU A 434 101.71 195.03 -10.32
C GLU A 434 100.18 195.12 -10.19
N VAL A 435 99.66 195.88 -9.22
CA VAL A 435 98.22 195.91 -8.90
C VAL A 435 97.39 196.56 -10.00
N GLU A 436 97.80 197.73 -10.52
CA GLU A 436 97.01 198.53 -11.47
C GLU A 436 96.69 197.81 -12.80
N LYS A 437 97.50 196.80 -13.20
CA LYS A 437 97.22 195.99 -14.39
C LYS A 437 96.10 194.97 -14.18
N ASN A 438 96.00 194.40 -12.97
CA ASN A 438 95.11 193.27 -12.71
C ASN A 438 93.63 193.69 -12.66
N GLU A 439 93.32 194.96 -12.39
CA GLU A 439 91.92 195.45 -12.34
C GLU A 439 91.23 195.44 -13.72
N ALA A 440 91.99 195.58 -14.81
CA ALA A 440 91.45 195.58 -16.17
C ALA A 440 90.91 194.19 -16.59
N ASP A 441 91.65 193.12 -16.32
CA ASP A 441 91.29 191.76 -16.75
C ASP A 441 90.05 191.22 -16.01
N ILE A 442 89.87 191.62 -14.75
CA ILE A 442 88.73 191.21 -13.90
C ILE A 442 87.38 191.57 -14.56
N ALA A 443 87.29 192.73 -15.22
CA ALA A 443 86.07 193.18 -15.87
C ALA A 443 85.61 192.27 -17.02
N GLN A 444 86.54 191.59 -17.70
CA GLN A 444 86.23 190.75 -18.86
C GLN A 444 85.63 189.38 -18.44
N TRP A 445 86.14 188.77 -17.37
CA TRP A 445 85.72 187.44 -16.93
C TRP A 445 84.28 187.38 -16.41
N VAL A 446 83.81 188.44 -15.73
CA VAL A 446 82.43 188.54 -15.19
C VAL A 446 81.36 188.49 -16.31
N ALA A 447 81.72 188.88 -17.54
CA ALA A 447 80.81 188.80 -18.67
C ALA A 447 80.58 187.35 -19.16
N GLU A 448 81.61 186.49 -19.08
CA GLU A 448 81.55 185.11 -19.59
C GLU A 448 80.89 184.15 -18.60
N GLU A 449 81.12 184.36 -17.29
CA GLU A 449 80.45 183.63 -16.20
C GLU A 449 78.91 183.64 -16.35
N ARG A 450 78.35 184.81 -16.69
CA ARG A 450 76.90 185.01 -16.90
C ARG A 450 76.32 184.22 -18.08
N LYS A 451 77.15 183.76 -19.03
CA LYS A 451 76.72 182.85 -20.11
C LYS A 451 76.71 181.41 -19.61
N GLN A 452 77.80 180.96 -18.96
CA GLN A 452 77.95 179.58 -18.50
C GLN A 452 76.86 179.20 -17.49
N ASN A 453 76.53 180.09 -16.54
CA ASN A 453 75.47 179.85 -15.56
C ASN A 453 74.07 179.62 -16.20
N LYS A 454 73.79 180.18 -17.39
CA LYS A 454 72.54 179.89 -18.13
C LYS A 454 72.54 178.49 -18.76
N LEU A 455 73.68 178.05 -19.28
CA LEU A 455 73.81 176.71 -19.88
C LEU A 455 73.66 175.61 -18.82
N ILE A 456 74.27 175.79 -17.65
CA ILE A 456 74.19 174.87 -16.51
C ILE A 456 72.73 174.66 -16.06
N ALA A 457 71.93 175.73 -16.01
CA ALA A 457 70.52 175.65 -15.63
C ALA A 457 69.69 174.76 -16.59
N VAL A 458 69.90 174.87 -17.90
CA VAL A 458 69.20 174.07 -18.92
C VAL A 458 69.59 172.59 -18.82
N LEU A 459 70.89 172.30 -18.67
CA LEU A 459 71.39 170.93 -18.55
C LEU A 459 70.89 170.22 -17.28
N ASN A 460 70.80 170.95 -16.15
CA ASN A 460 70.22 170.41 -14.92
C ASN A 460 68.74 170.06 -15.08
N ALA A 461 67.94 170.90 -15.75
CA ALA A 461 66.54 170.61 -16.01
C ALA A 461 66.34 169.36 -16.90
N GLN A 462 67.16 169.20 -17.95
CA GLN A 462 67.14 167.99 -18.79
C GLN A 462 67.53 166.72 -18.00
N ARG A 463 68.57 166.81 -17.16
CA ARG A 463 69.00 165.72 -16.28
C ARG A 463 67.87 165.29 -15.33
N GLU A 464 67.15 166.23 -14.75
CA GLU A 464 66.06 165.92 -13.82
C GLU A 464 64.86 165.25 -14.51
N ILE A 465 64.49 165.71 -15.71
CA ILE A 465 63.45 165.07 -16.54
C ILE A 465 63.84 163.62 -16.85
N LYS A 466 65.07 163.37 -17.31
CA LYS A 466 65.55 162.02 -17.65
C LYS A 466 65.67 161.10 -16.44
N ALA A 467 66.03 161.62 -15.27
CA ALA A 467 66.01 160.86 -14.02
C ALA A 467 64.58 160.42 -13.63
N ARG A 468 63.58 161.32 -13.78
CA ARG A 468 62.17 161.01 -13.51
C ARG A 468 61.60 159.99 -14.52
N GLU A 469 62.00 160.03 -15.78
CA GLU A 469 61.63 159.01 -16.79
C GLU A 469 62.24 157.64 -16.46
N ALA A 470 63.53 157.58 -16.11
CA ALA A 470 64.19 156.32 -15.73
C ALA A 470 63.56 155.67 -14.50
N LEU A 471 63.20 156.45 -13.48
CA LEU A 471 62.51 155.95 -12.28
C LEU A 471 61.11 155.38 -12.61
N ARG A 472 60.36 155.99 -13.54
CA ARG A 472 59.08 155.42 -14.02
C ARG A 472 59.29 154.11 -14.77
N ALA A 473 60.31 154.02 -15.61
CA ALA A 473 60.63 152.78 -16.33
C ALA A 473 60.99 151.63 -15.37
N MET A 474 61.81 151.90 -14.34
CA MET A 474 62.16 150.92 -13.31
C MET A 474 60.95 150.49 -12.46
N ALA A 475 60.05 151.42 -12.12
CA ALA A 475 58.81 151.09 -11.41
C ALA A 475 57.92 150.13 -12.23
N ASN A 476 57.75 150.42 -13.52
CA ASN A 476 56.95 149.59 -14.43
C ASN A 476 57.60 148.21 -14.70
N GLU A 477 58.94 148.13 -14.79
CA GLU A 477 59.64 146.84 -14.88
C GLU A 477 59.41 146.00 -13.62
N LYS A 478 59.54 146.61 -12.43
CA LYS A 478 59.28 145.93 -11.17
C LYS A 478 57.83 145.43 -11.08
N GLU A 479 56.85 146.26 -11.40
CA GLU A 479 55.43 145.87 -11.34
C GLU A 479 55.12 144.72 -12.30
N THR A 480 55.53 144.83 -13.57
CA THR A 480 55.32 143.76 -14.57
C THR A 480 56.03 142.46 -14.18
N ARG A 481 57.21 142.54 -13.56
CA ARG A 481 57.96 141.38 -13.06
C ARG A 481 57.33 140.75 -11.81
N GLU A 482 56.61 141.51 -11.00
CA GLU A 482 55.77 140.99 -9.91
C GLU A 482 54.48 140.36 -10.45
N GLN A 483 53.83 140.96 -11.46
CA GLN A 483 52.69 140.37 -12.16
C GLN A 483 53.04 139.03 -12.83
N VAL A 484 54.23 138.90 -13.45
CA VAL A 484 54.71 137.63 -14.03
C VAL A 484 54.79 136.53 -12.97
N LYS A 485 55.40 136.80 -11.81
CA LYS A 485 55.48 135.82 -10.69
C LYS A 485 54.09 135.36 -10.23
N VAL A 486 53.12 136.27 -10.16
CA VAL A 486 51.73 135.93 -9.82
C VAL A 486 51.12 135.01 -10.89
N LYS A 487 51.39 135.25 -12.17
CA LYS A 487 50.94 134.36 -13.26
C LYS A 487 51.63 132.99 -13.24
N GLU A 488 52.92 132.93 -12.94
CA GLU A 488 53.68 131.67 -12.78
C GLU A 488 53.10 130.81 -11.65
N LEU A 489 52.78 131.41 -10.49
CA LEU A 489 52.12 130.71 -9.39
C LEU A 489 50.72 130.19 -9.78
N VAL A 490 49.92 130.98 -10.50
CA VAL A 490 48.61 130.55 -11.00
C VAL A 490 48.74 129.40 -12.01
N ILE A 491 49.73 129.43 -12.90
CA ILE A 491 50.01 128.33 -13.84
C ILE A 491 50.40 127.06 -13.07
N LEU A 492 51.25 127.18 -12.06
CA LEU A 492 51.71 126.05 -11.25
C LEU A 492 50.55 125.40 -10.46
N ASP A 493 49.63 126.20 -9.89
CA ASP A 493 48.45 125.67 -9.20
C ASP A 493 47.37 125.11 -10.14
N LEU A 494 47.21 125.67 -11.35
CA LEU A 494 46.38 125.06 -12.39
C LEU A 494 46.98 123.73 -12.90
N THR A 495 48.32 123.65 -13.00
CA THR A 495 49.02 122.41 -13.38
C THR A 495 48.86 121.32 -12.32
N LYS A 496 48.97 121.67 -11.02
CA LYS A 496 48.63 120.74 -9.91
C LYS A 496 47.19 120.23 -10.03
N LYS A 497 46.21 121.13 -10.17
CA LYS A 497 44.79 120.75 -10.32
C LYS A 497 44.53 119.87 -11.53
N CYS A 498 45.20 120.14 -12.66
CA CYS A 498 45.12 119.29 -13.85
C CYS A 498 45.68 117.87 -13.58
N ASN A 499 46.82 117.77 -12.90
CA ASN A 499 47.41 116.50 -12.50
C ASN A 499 46.57 115.74 -11.46
N GLU A 500 45.96 116.42 -10.48
CA GLU A 500 45.00 115.84 -9.54
C GLU A 500 43.77 115.27 -10.25
N VAL A 501 43.18 116.01 -11.19
CA VAL A 501 42.04 115.54 -11.99
C VAL A 501 42.42 114.37 -12.89
N ASN A 502 43.61 114.38 -13.50
CA ASN A 502 44.13 113.29 -14.33
C ASN A 502 44.40 112.02 -13.49
N ASN A 503 44.93 112.16 -12.27
CA ASN A 503 45.11 111.04 -11.35
C ASN A 503 43.77 110.46 -10.88
N ARG A 504 42.79 111.31 -10.50
CA ARG A 504 41.42 110.87 -10.20
C ARG A 504 40.77 110.16 -11.39
N LEU A 505 41.00 110.62 -12.62
CA LEU A 505 40.48 109.96 -13.82
C LEU A 505 41.07 108.54 -14.00
N LYS A 506 42.36 108.35 -13.70
CA LYS A 506 43.01 107.02 -13.69
C LYS A 506 42.48 106.14 -12.57
N GLU A 507 42.27 106.69 -11.37
CA GLU A 507 41.65 106.00 -10.24
C GLU A 507 40.24 105.51 -10.60
N PHE A 508 39.40 106.38 -11.19
CA PHE A 508 38.07 106.01 -11.67
C PHE A 508 38.11 105.01 -12.83
N SER A 509 39.09 105.07 -13.74
CA SER A 509 39.27 104.06 -14.79
C SER A 509 39.61 102.69 -14.19
N ALA A 510 40.52 102.64 -13.22
CA ALA A 510 40.88 101.40 -12.53
C ALA A 510 39.70 100.82 -11.73
N LEU A 511 38.94 101.67 -11.03
CA LEU A 511 37.69 101.29 -10.36
C LEU A 511 36.64 100.75 -11.34
N TYR A 512 36.49 101.37 -12.51
CA TYR A 512 35.58 100.90 -13.56
C TYR A 512 35.99 99.52 -14.09
N ASP A 513 37.28 99.27 -14.36
CA ASP A 513 37.74 97.95 -14.79
C ASP A 513 37.61 96.89 -13.69
N VAL A 514 37.78 97.24 -12.40
CA VAL A 514 37.44 96.34 -11.27
C VAL A 514 35.96 96.00 -11.27
N VAL A 515 35.06 96.99 -11.27
CA VAL A 515 33.60 96.78 -11.26
C VAL A 515 33.12 96.01 -12.50
N LYS A 516 33.75 96.22 -13.66
CA LYS A 516 33.50 95.47 -14.90
C LYS A 516 33.95 94.01 -14.79
N ASN A 517 35.09 93.74 -14.16
CA ASN A 517 35.54 92.38 -13.88
C ASN A 517 34.67 91.67 -12.83
N GLU A 518 34.25 92.38 -11.77
CA GLU A 518 33.28 91.89 -10.79
C GLU A 518 31.93 91.57 -11.43
N ARG A 519 31.40 92.46 -12.29
CA ARG A 519 30.19 92.21 -13.08
C ARG A 519 30.33 90.94 -13.92
N ASN A 520 31.45 90.76 -14.62
CA ASN A 520 31.70 89.57 -15.43
C ASN A 520 31.77 88.30 -14.55
N ASN A 521 32.42 88.37 -13.38
CA ASN A 521 32.45 87.27 -12.41
C ASN A 521 31.03 86.94 -11.89
N TYR A 522 30.20 87.94 -11.57
CA TYR A 522 28.82 87.71 -11.17
C TYR A 522 27.98 87.09 -12.30
N VAL A 523 28.16 87.51 -13.56
CA VAL A 523 27.51 86.85 -14.72
C VAL A 523 27.95 85.39 -14.84
N ASN A 524 29.24 85.10 -14.71
CA ASN A 524 29.77 83.73 -14.73
C ASN A 524 29.20 82.88 -13.57
N HIS A 525 29.12 83.44 -12.36
CA HIS A 525 28.52 82.76 -11.19
C HIS A 525 27.01 82.53 -11.36
N ILE A 526 26.27 83.49 -11.94
CA ILE A 526 24.85 83.33 -12.28
C ILE A 526 24.66 82.24 -13.34
N GLN A 527 25.50 82.20 -14.38
CA GLN A 527 25.44 81.17 -15.42
C GLN A 527 25.75 79.78 -14.84
N ALA A 528 26.82 79.65 -14.05
CA ALA A 528 27.18 78.38 -13.39
C ALA A 528 26.09 77.93 -12.40
N SER A 529 25.50 78.85 -11.63
CA SER A 529 24.38 78.55 -10.73
C SER A 529 23.12 78.15 -11.50
N SER A 530 22.84 78.78 -12.64
CA SER A 530 21.71 78.43 -13.50
C SER A 530 21.90 77.05 -14.17
N GLN A 531 23.12 76.70 -14.57
CA GLN A 531 23.44 75.37 -15.10
C GLN A 531 23.29 74.32 -13.99
N ALA A 532 23.90 74.53 -12.82
CA ALA A 532 23.76 73.61 -11.68
C ALA A 532 22.28 73.42 -11.27
N LEU A 533 21.47 74.47 -11.35
CA LEU A 533 20.03 74.42 -11.09
C LEU A 533 19.25 73.64 -12.18
N ALA A 534 19.70 73.67 -13.44
CA ALA A 534 19.16 72.83 -14.50
C ALA A 534 19.54 71.35 -14.30
N GLU A 535 20.81 71.04 -14.06
CA GLU A 535 21.28 69.69 -13.75
C GLU A 535 20.58 69.08 -12.53
N MET A 536 20.32 69.88 -11.48
CA MET A 536 19.57 69.43 -10.31
C MET A 536 18.09 69.19 -10.62
N LYS A 537 17.46 69.98 -11.52
CA LYS A 537 16.09 69.70 -12.00
C LYS A 537 16.02 68.40 -12.81
N GLU A 538 17.04 68.09 -13.60
CA GLU A 538 17.11 66.83 -14.34
C GLU A 538 17.34 65.63 -13.40
N LYS A 539 18.23 65.75 -12.42
CA LYS A 539 18.40 64.75 -11.34
C LYS A 539 17.10 64.52 -10.57
N ILE A 540 16.33 65.57 -10.26
CA ILE A 540 15.01 65.45 -9.62
C ILE A 540 14.02 64.68 -10.52
N LYS A 541 13.98 64.94 -11.84
CA LYS A 541 13.13 64.17 -12.77
C LYS A 541 13.53 62.69 -12.85
N ILE A 542 14.83 62.40 -12.90
CA ILE A 542 15.34 61.02 -12.93
C ILE A 542 14.91 60.28 -11.66
N LEU A 543 15.11 60.88 -10.48
CA LEU A 543 14.68 60.32 -9.20
C LEU A 543 13.15 60.19 -9.08
N GLN A 544 12.37 61.09 -9.68
CA GLN A 544 10.91 60.96 -9.75
C GLN A 544 10.49 59.75 -10.60
N ASN A 545 11.08 59.58 -11.78
CA ASN A 545 10.85 58.41 -12.63
C ASN A 545 11.27 57.10 -11.93
N GLU A 546 12.40 57.11 -11.22
CA GLU A 546 12.90 55.96 -10.44
C GLU A 546 11.94 55.59 -9.30
N VAL A 547 11.41 56.58 -8.57
CA VAL A 547 10.36 56.37 -7.55
C VAL A 547 9.08 55.80 -8.16
N GLU A 548 8.67 56.23 -9.36
CA GLU A 548 7.52 55.65 -10.06
C GLU A 548 7.78 54.20 -10.52
N ILE A 549 8.98 53.89 -11.03
CA ILE A 549 9.40 52.54 -11.39
C ILE A 549 9.39 51.63 -10.16
N LEU A 550 10.04 52.02 -9.06
CA LEU A 550 10.08 51.26 -7.81
C LEU A 550 8.68 51.07 -7.20
N ARG A 551 7.80 52.07 -7.31
CA ARG A 551 6.40 51.96 -6.87
C ARG A 551 5.60 50.96 -7.71
N ASN A 552 5.78 50.97 -9.03
CA ASN A 552 5.16 50.00 -9.94
C ASN A 552 5.71 48.59 -9.71
N GLU A 553 7.01 48.44 -9.46
CA GLU A 553 7.64 47.18 -9.11
C GLU A 553 7.14 46.63 -7.77
N SER A 554 7.01 47.48 -6.74
CA SER A 554 6.40 47.11 -5.45
C SER A 554 4.98 46.59 -5.64
N VAL A 555 4.13 47.34 -6.35
CA VAL A 555 2.74 46.92 -6.65
C VAL A 555 2.70 45.63 -7.49
N GLY A 556 3.71 45.38 -8.33
CA GLY A 556 3.90 44.11 -9.02
C GLY A 556 4.21 42.96 -8.05
N LYS A 557 5.20 43.15 -7.16
CA LYS A 557 5.60 42.19 -6.13
C LYS A 557 4.45 41.89 -5.15
N ASP A 558 3.69 42.90 -4.72
CA ASP A 558 2.51 42.73 -3.86
C ASP A 558 1.43 41.87 -4.53
N LYS A 559 1.17 42.07 -5.83
CA LYS A 559 0.23 41.24 -6.61
C LYS A 559 0.71 39.80 -6.75
N VAL A 560 2.01 39.56 -6.94
CA VAL A 560 2.60 38.22 -6.97
C VAL A 560 2.49 37.56 -5.59
N LEU A 561 2.92 38.25 -4.53
CA LEU A 561 2.84 37.77 -3.14
C LEU A 561 1.39 37.45 -2.72
N SER A 562 0.41 38.23 -3.18
CA SER A 562 -1.01 37.94 -2.95
C SER A 562 -1.50 36.69 -3.67
N LYS A 563 -0.98 36.38 -4.87
CA LYS A 563 -1.26 35.12 -5.58
C LYS A 563 -0.63 33.94 -4.86
N GLU A 564 0.64 34.05 -4.48
CA GLU A 564 1.36 32.99 -3.75
C GLU A 564 0.70 32.67 -2.41
N LYS A 565 0.24 33.68 -1.66
CA LYS A 565 -0.54 33.47 -0.42
C LYS A 565 -1.84 32.70 -0.68
N ALA A 566 -2.58 33.04 -1.75
CA ALA A 566 -3.81 32.34 -2.11
C ALA A 566 -3.54 30.89 -2.60
N ALA A 567 -2.49 30.68 -3.39
CA ALA A 567 -2.06 29.34 -3.84
C ALA A 567 -1.62 28.47 -2.66
N HIS A 568 -0.83 29.03 -1.73
CA HIS A 568 -0.43 28.34 -0.51
C HIS A 568 -1.62 28.00 0.38
N GLN A 569 -2.59 28.90 0.57
CA GLN A 569 -3.81 28.64 1.34
C GLN A 569 -4.69 27.56 0.69
N SER A 570 -4.79 27.54 -0.64
CA SER A 570 -5.46 26.46 -1.39
C SER A 570 -4.74 25.11 -1.20
N SER A 571 -3.41 25.10 -1.28
CA SER A 571 -2.58 23.91 -1.02
C SER A 571 -2.71 23.41 0.42
N GLN A 572 -2.81 24.31 1.41
CA GLN A 572 -3.13 23.95 2.81
C GLN A 572 -4.49 23.24 2.90
N ALA A 573 -5.55 23.84 2.35
CA ALA A 573 -6.90 23.26 2.38
C ALA A 573 -6.96 21.88 1.70
N GLN A 574 -6.29 21.71 0.55
CA GLN A 574 -6.18 20.40 -0.11
C GLN A 574 -5.44 19.37 0.75
N ARG A 575 -4.31 19.75 1.38
CA ARG A 575 -3.54 18.86 2.25
C ARG A 575 -4.34 18.39 3.45
N ASP A 576 -5.12 19.28 4.06
CA ASP A 576 -5.88 18.96 5.26
C ASP A 576 -7.18 18.19 4.92
N SER A 577 -7.77 18.40 3.73
CA SER A 577 -8.79 17.48 3.18
C SER A 577 -8.22 16.08 2.95
N LEU A 578 -7.07 15.96 2.28
CA LEU A 578 -6.41 14.66 2.06
C LEU A 578 -6.08 13.96 3.38
N ARG A 579 -5.58 14.69 4.38
CA ARG A 579 -5.35 14.16 5.74
C ARG A 579 -6.64 13.68 6.42
N LEU A 580 -7.76 14.36 6.21
CA LEU A 580 -9.06 13.92 6.72
C LEU A 580 -9.51 12.63 6.03
N ASP A 581 -9.32 12.51 4.71
CA ASP A 581 -9.71 11.33 3.95
C ASP A 581 -8.79 10.12 4.22
N THR A 582 -7.47 10.33 4.41
CA THR A 582 -6.57 9.29 4.94
C THR A 582 -7.00 8.83 6.33
N LYS A 583 -7.45 9.74 7.22
CA LYS A 583 -7.96 9.36 8.55
C LYS A 583 -9.25 8.55 8.47
N LYS A 584 -10.18 8.87 7.55
CA LYS A 584 -11.38 8.05 7.28
C LYS A 584 -10.99 6.67 6.78
N ALA A 585 -10.13 6.58 5.75
CA ALA A 585 -9.67 5.32 5.18
C ALA A 585 -8.96 4.43 6.23
N ASN A 586 -8.14 5.02 7.11
CA ASN A 586 -7.51 4.27 8.21
C ASN A 586 -8.52 3.80 9.28
N ALA A 587 -9.60 4.55 9.54
CA ALA A 587 -10.67 4.11 10.44
C ALA A 587 -11.51 2.99 9.83
N GLU A 588 -11.84 3.07 8.54
CA GLU A 588 -12.51 2.00 7.79
C GLU A 588 -11.64 0.74 7.70
N TYR A 589 -10.33 0.90 7.44
CA TYR A 589 -9.36 -0.20 7.46
C TYR A 589 -9.29 -0.88 8.83
N LYS A 590 -9.19 -0.11 9.93
CA LYS A 590 -9.23 -0.69 11.29
C LYS A 590 -10.51 -1.46 11.55
N LYS A 591 -11.67 -0.92 11.19
CA LYS A 591 -12.94 -1.65 11.31
C LYS A 591 -12.95 -2.95 10.47
N LYS A 592 -12.35 -2.94 9.27
CA LYS A 592 -12.23 -4.17 8.46
C LYS A 592 -11.21 -5.16 9.02
N GLN A 593 -10.17 -4.69 9.69
CA GLN A 593 -9.23 -5.53 10.45
C GLN A 593 -9.94 -6.20 11.64
N GLU A 594 -10.74 -5.44 12.41
CA GLU A 594 -11.60 -5.97 13.49
C GLU A 594 -12.62 -7.00 12.99
N GLU A 595 -13.26 -6.76 11.83
CA GLU A 595 -14.16 -7.73 11.18
C GLU A 595 -13.42 -9.02 10.75
N VAL A 596 -12.17 -8.91 10.28
CA VAL A 596 -11.34 -10.07 9.90
C VAL A 596 -10.86 -10.86 11.12
N GLU A 597 -10.46 -10.18 12.20
CA GLU A 597 -10.05 -10.83 13.46
C GLU A 597 -11.21 -11.59 14.10
N GLN A 598 -12.44 -11.04 14.05
CA GLN A 598 -13.66 -11.76 14.46
C GLN A 598 -13.91 -13.01 13.59
N GLN A 599 -13.70 -12.91 12.27
CA GLN A 599 -13.86 -14.05 11.36
C GLN A 599 -12.80 -15.14 11.59
N ILE A 600 -11.55 -14.78 11.94
CA ILE A 600 -10.51 -15.74 12.32
C ILE A 600 -10.93 -16.52 13.58
N VAL A 601 -11.39 -15.83 14.62
CA VAL A 601 -11.87 -16.46 15.87
C VAL A 601 -13.09 -17.37 15.60
N GLU A 602 -14.00 -16.99 14.70
CA GLU A 602 -15.12 -17.86 14.32
C GLU A 602 -14.68 -19.06 13.47
N ILE A 603 -13.69 -18.90 12.58
CA ILE A 603 -13.07 -20.02 11.84
C ILE A 603 -12.42 -21.02 12.81
N ASP A 604 -11.63 -20.56 13.79
CA ASP A 604 -10.99 -21.44 14.77
C ASP A 604 -12.01 -22.18 15.65
N LYS A 605 -13.10 -21.50 16.03
CA LYS A 605 -14.24 -22.11 16.72
C LYS A 605 -14.94 -23.18 15.86
N LEU A 606 -15.16 -22.91 14.58
CA LEU A 606 -15.74 -23.88 13.63
C LEU A 606 -14.81 -25.07 13.40
N ASN A 607 -13.50 -24.84 13.24
CA ASN A 607 -12.48 -25.88 13.14
C ASN A 607 -12.47 -26.77 14.41
N SER A 608 -12.58 -26.19 15.60
CA SER A 608 -12.68 -26.93 16.85
C SER A 608 -13.94 -27.82 16.92
N ILE A 609 -15.08 -27.32 16.42
CA ILE A 609 -16.33 -28.09 16.30
C ILE A 609 -16.19 -29.23 15.28
N ILE A 610 -15.59 -28.97 14.11
CA ILE A 610 -15.31 -29.98 13.08
C ILE A 610 -14.42 -31.09 13.65
N ASN A 611 -13.31 -30.73 14.30
CA ASN A 611 -12.41 -31.66 14.98
C ASN A 611 -13.10 -32.43 16.13
N GLY A 612 -14.20 -31.91 16.69
CA GLY A 612 -15.10 -32.63 17.60
C GLY A 612 -15.97 -33.68 16.87
N LEU A 613 -16.67 -33.24 15.83
CA LEU A 613 -17.55 -34.09 15.02
C LEU A 613 -16.80 -35.22 14.30
N GLU A 614 -15.57 -34.99 13.86
CA GLU A 614 -14.72 -36.02 13.25
C GLU A 614 -14.31 -37.10 14.26
N ARG A 615 -13.95 -36.71 15.50
CA ARG A 615 -13.67 -37.68 16.59
C ARG A 615 -14.92 -38.48 16.95
N ASP A 616 -16.08 -37.83 17.03
CA ASP A 616 -17.36 -38.50 17.29
C ASP A 616 -17.75 -39.45 16.14
N MET A 617 -17.53 -39.05 14.88
CA MET A 617 -17.71 -39.90 13.69
C MET A 617 -16.80 -41.13 13.74
N LEU A 618 -15.51 -40.96 14.05
CA LEU A 618 -14.55 -42.07 14.19
C LEU A 618 -14.93 -43.01 15.34
N ARG A 619 -15.38 -42.47 16.49
CA ARG A 619 -15.91 -43.27 17.60
C ARG A 619 -17.14 -44.07 17.17
N ILE A 620 -18.10 -43.45 16.49
CA ILE A 620 -19.31 -44.13 15.99
C ILE A 620 -18.93 -45.25 15.01
N LYS A 621 -18.03 -44.97 14.06
CA LYS A 621 -17.53 -45.96 13.09
C LYS A 621 -16.89 -47.17 13.78
N SER A 622 -16.02 -46.93 14.76
CA SER A 622 -15.41 -48.00 15.57
C SER A 622 -16.46 -48.82 16.35
N THR A 623 -17.42 -48.17 17.03
CA THR A 623 -18.49 -48.89 17.74
C THR A 623 -19.40 -49.69 16.81
N PHE A 624 -19.61 -49.22 15.57
CA PHE A 624 -20.34 -49.95 14.55
C PHE A 624 -19.54 -51.17 14.05
N GLU A 625 -18.24 -51.02 13.83
CA GLU A 625 -17.34 -52.11 13.44
C GLU A 625 -17.34 -53.23 14.50
N THR A 626 -17.13 -52.89 15.78
CA THR A 626 -17.23 -53.86 16.89
C THR A 626 -18.63 -54.49 17.00
N SER A 627 -19.71 -53.73 16.73
CA SER A 627 -21.08 -54.27 16.72
C SER A 627 -21.32 -55.24 15.57
N VAL A 628 -20.72 -54.99 14.40
CA VAL A 628 -20.76 -55.90 13.24
C VAL A 628 -19.92 -57.16 13.51
N GLU A 629 -18.76 -57.03 14.13
CA GLU A 629 -17.93 -58.16 14.57
C GLU A 629 -18.68 -59.05 15.57
N ALA A 630 -19.26 -58.48 16.63
CA ALA A 630 -20.04 -59.21 17.62
C ALA A 630 -21.28 -59.91 17.00
N ARG A 631 -21.98 -59.24 16.07
CA ARG A 631 -23.07 -59.82 15.29
C ARG A 631 -22.58 -60.99 14.42
N ASN A 632 -21.46 -60.82 13.72
CA ASN A 632 -20.91 -61.85 12.83
C ASN A 632 -20.44 -63.07 13.64
N PHE A 633 -19.78 -62.87 14.77
CA PHE A 633 -19.36 -63.92 15.70
C PHE A 633 -20.57 -64.69 16.27
N THR A 634 -21.63 -63.98 16.68
CA THR A 634 -22.90 -64.61 17.09
C THR A 634 -23.54 -65.37 15.93
N GLY A 635 -23.43 -64.87 14.70
CA GLY A 635 -23.89 -65.55 13.48
C GLY A 635 -23.14 -66.85 13.21
N VAL A 636 -21.82 -66.89 13.39
CA VAL A 636 -21.02 -68.12 13.32
C VAL A 636 -21.44 -69.11 14.40
N GLN A 637 -21.55 -68.67 15.66
CA GLN A 637 -22.03 -69.54 16.75
C GLN A 637 -23.43 -70.12 16.52
N LEU A 638 -24.31 -69.39 15.84
CA LEU A 638 -25.64 -69.88 15.46
C LEU A 638 -25.58 -70.92 14.33
N ILE A 639 -24.60 -70.81 13.42
CA ILE A 639 -24.33 -71.85 12.41
C ILE A 639 -23.74 -73.09 13.10
N ASP A 640 -22.70 -72.93 13.93
CA ASP A 640 -22.08 -74.03 14.69
C ASP A 640 -23.11 -74.81 15.52
N ARG A 641 -24.00 -74.10 16.24
CA ARG A 641 -25.10 -74.69 17.02
C ARG A 641 -26.18 -75.35 16.16
N ASN A 642 -26.42 -74.85 14.95
CA ASN A 642 -27.35 -75.47 14.01
C ASN A 642 -26.75 -76.74 13.38
N ASP A 643 -25.45 -76.75 13.10
CA ASP A 643 -24.74 -77.93 12.61
C ASP A 643 -24.61 -79.01 13.71
N GLU A 644 -24.35 -78.62 14.97
CA GLU A 644 -24.49 -79.49 16.14
C GLU A 644 -25.90 -80.11 16.21
N LEU A 645 -26.96 -79.33 16.00
CA LEU A 645 -28.34 -79.83 15.98
C LEU A 645 -28.59 -80.79 14.80
N CYS A 646 -28.08 -80.49 13.60
CA CYS A 646 -28.16 -81.40 12.45
C CYS A 646 -27.47 -82.75 12.73
N ILE A 647 -26.28 -82.72 13.34
CA ILE A 647 -25.55 -83.93 13.76
C ILE A 647 -26.33 -84.70 14.83
N LEU A 648 -26.98 -84.01 15.77
CA LEU A 648 -27.83 -84.63 16.80
C LEU A 648 -29.10 -85.25 16.21
N TYR A 649 -29.75 -84.59 15.23
CA TYR A 649 -30.91 -85.15 14.53
C TYR A 649 -30.54 -86.40 13.72
N GLU A 650 -29.45 -86.38 12.96
CA GLU A 650 -29.02 -87.55 12.20
C GLU A 650 -28.60 -88.71 13.12
N LYS A 651 -27.93 -88.41 14.23
CA LYS A 651 -27.62 -89.40 15.28
C LYS A 651 -28.88 -89.97 15.93
N ALA A 652 -29.89 -89.16 16.21
CA ALA A 652 -31.16 -89.61 16.77
C ALA A 652 -31.95 -90.49 15.78
N ASN A 653 -31.98 -90.10 14.50
CA ASN A 653 -32.58 -90.88 13.41
C ASN A 653 -31.90 -92.25 13.23
N LEU A 654 -30.56 -92.28 13.26
CA LEU A 654 -29.77 -93.51 13.23
C LEU A 654 -30.01 -94.39 14.47
N GLN A 655 -30.16 -93.80 15.65
CA GLN A 655 -30.53 -94.51 16.88
C GLN A 655 -31.96 -95.07 16.80
N GLU A 656 -32.92 -94.31 16.27
CA GLU A 656 -34.30 -94.77 16.07
C GLU A 656 -34.37 -95.93 15.06
N GLN A 657 -33.60 -95.85 13.96
CA GLN A 657 -33.46 -96.95 13.00
C GLN A 657 -32.82 -98.19 13.64
N THR A 658 -31.80 -98.00 14.48
CA THR A 658 -31.16 -99.09 15.23
C THR A 658 -32.12 -99.73 16.24
N MET A 659 -32.92 -98.91 16.95
CA MET A 659 -33.97 -99.40 17.86
C MET A 659 -35.03 -100.20 17.11
N LYS A 660 -35.55 -99.72 15.98
CA LYS A 660 -36.51 -100.45 15.14
C LYS A 660 -35.97 -101.79 14.65
N GLN A 661 -34.69 -101.85 14.26
CA GLN A 661 -34.02 -103.11 13.92
C GLN A 661 -33.92 -104.05 15.13
N GLY A 662 -33.60 -103.51 16.32
CA GLY A 662 -33.59 -104.25 17.57
C GLY A 662 -34.97 -104.79 17.98
N GLU A 663 -36.03 -103.97 17.85
CA GLU A 663 -37.42 -104.36 18.11
C GLU A 663 -37.87 -105.49 17.18
N ILE A 664 -37.57 -105.40 15.87
CA ILE A 664 -37.85 -106.46 14.90
C ILE A 664 -37.08 -107.74 15.26
N ALA A 665 -35.81 -107.64 15.65
CA ALA A 665 -35.01 -108.79 16.07
C ALA A 665 -35.54 -109.42 17.37
N ILE A 666 -36.02 -108.62 18.33
CA ILE A 666 -36.67 -109.11 19.56
C ILE A 666 -37.99 -109.80 19.23
N GLN A 667 -38.85 -109.21 18.38
CA GLN A 667 -40.10 -109.84 17.94
C GLN A 667 -39.87 -111.18 17.23
N GLN A 668 -38.83 -111.29 16.41
CA GLN A 668 -38.40 -112.56 15.82
C GLN A 668 -37.98 -113.58 16.89
N LYS A 669 -37.25 -113.16 17.94
CA LYS A 669 -36.85 -114.06 19.04
C LYS A 669 -38.01 -114.42 19.96
N ASP A 670 -38.98 -113.55 20.18
CA ASP A 670 -40.20 -113.88 20.92
C ASP A 670 -41.06 -114.91 20.17
N GLU A 671 -41.15 -114.81 18.84
CA GLU A 671 -41.85 -115.82 18.02
C GLU A 671 -41.06 -117.14 17.92
N ASP A 672 -39.71 -117.10 17.83
CA ASP A 672 -38.87 -118.30 17.99
C ASP A 672 -39.15 -118.99 19.35
N ILE A 673 -39.17 -118.21 20.44
CA ILE A 673 -39.46 -118.70 21.80
C ILE A 673 -40.88 -119.25 21.90
N ARG A 674 -41.85 -118.64 21.20
CA ARG A 674 -43.24 -119.10 21.13
C ARG A 674 -43.35 -120.44 20.40
N MET A 675 -42.68 -120.57 19.26
CA MET A 675 -42.62 -121.82 18.49
C MET A 675 -41.92 -122.93 19.28
N LEU A 676 -40.81 -122.62 19.97
CA LEU A 676 -40.15 -123.55 20.88
C LEU A 676 -41.06 -123.97 22.05
N LYS A 677 -41.82 -123.04 22.65
CA LYS A 677 -42.82 -123.37 23.69
C LYS A 677 -43.94 -124.28 23.18
N LEU A 678 -44.42 -124.05 21.96
CA LEU A 678 -45.42 -124.92 21.32
C LEU A 678 -44.86 -126.33 21.03
N GLN A 679 -43.63 -126.44 20.55
CA GLN A 679 -42.94 -127.71 20.37
C GLN A 679 -42.73 -128.45 21.70
N LEU A 680 -42.34 -127.73 22.75
CA LEU A 680 -42.14 -128.30 24.10
C LEU A 680 -43.47 -128.80 24.68
N ALA A 681 -44.57 -128.06 24.52
CA ALA A 681 -45.91 -128.47 24.93
C ALA A 681 -46.41 -129.70 24.15
N GLU A 682 -46.14 -129.79 22.84
CA GLU A 682 -46.49 -130.98 22.05
C GLU A 682 -45.66 -132.21 22.46
N ILE A 683 -44.36 -132.04 22.75
CA ILE A 683 -43.52 -133.11 23.30
C ILE A 683 -44.02 -133.56 24.69
N GLN A 684 -44.44 -132.62 25.55
CA GLN A 684 -45.08 -132.95 26.83
C GLN A 684 -46.37 -133.74 26.63
N ARG A 685 -47.24 -133.32 25.71
CA ARG A 685 -48.47 -134.05 25.36
C ARG A 685 -48.17 -135.46 24.83
N GLN A 686 -47.14 -135.63 24.03
CA GLN A 686 -46.70 -136.95 23.55
C GLN A 686 -46.17 -137.83 24.70
N ILE A 687 -45.44 -137.26 25.66
CA ILE A 687 -44.99 -137.97 26.87
C ILE A 687 -46.17 -138.40 27.74
N GLU A 688 -47.19 -137.54 27.91
CA GLU A 688 -48.42 -137.86 28.66
C GLU A 688 -49.24 -138.95 27.96
N VAL A 689 -49.45 -138.86 26.64
CA VAL A 689 -50.13 -139.90 25.85
C VAL A 689 -49.38 -141.24 25.92
N THR A 690 -48.05 -141.23 25.92
CA THR A 690 -47.25 -142.45 26.08
C THR A 690 -47.31 -142.99 27.51
N ARG A 691 -47.31 -142.13 28.54
CA ARG A 691 -47.52 -142.55 29.94
C ARG A 691 -48.90 -143.18 30.15
N ASN A 692 -49.94 -142.65 29.53
CA ASN A 692 -51.30 -143.18 29.64
C ASN A 692 -51.49 -144.55 28.96
N LYS A 693 -50.58 -144.94 28.06
CA LYS A 693 -50.52 -146.29 27.44
C LYS A 693 -49.61 -147.27 28.18
N LEU A 694 -48.87 -146.82 29.19
CA LEU A 694 -47.98 -147.67 29.98
C LEU A 694 -48.73 -148.74 30.81
N PRO A 695 -49.94 -148.48 31.38
CA PRO A 695 -50.71 -149.49 32.11
C PRO A 695 -51.22 -150.66 31.25
N ASP A 696 -51.41 -150.45 29.94
CA ASP A 696 -51.86 -151.51 29.02
C ASP A 696 -50.82 -152.64 28.89
N GLY A 697 -49.53 -152.32 29.13
CA GLY A 697 -48.40 -153.24 29.02
C GLY A 697 -48.50 -154.49 29.90
N PRO A 698 -48.60 -154.39 31.24
CA PRO A 698 -48.78 -155.55 32.11
C PRO A 698 -50.08 -156.32 31.82
N GLU A 699 -51.19 -155.64 31.53
CA GLU A 699 -52.45 -156.32 31.16
C GLU A 699 -52.31 -157.20 29.91
N LEU A 700 -51.53 -156.76 28.92
CA LEU A 700 -51.24 -157.55 27.73
C LEU A 700 -50.24 -158.68 28.02
N ALA A 701 -49.27 -158.47 28.92
CA ALA A 701 -48.33 -159.51 29.34
C ALA A 701 -49.04 -160.67 30.05
N ASP A 702 -49.95 -160.39 30.99
CA ASP A 702 -50.71 -161.43 31.71
C ASP A 702 -51.61 -162.23 30.76
N LYS A 703 -52.26 -161.56 29.80
CA LYS A 703 -53.06 -162.21 28.73
C LYS A 703 -52.20 -163.11 27.85
N ILE A 704 -50.96 -162.71 27.52
CA ILE A 704 -50.01 -163.55 26.77
C ILE A 704 -49.60 -164.79 27.57
N VAL A 705 -49.37 -164.67 28.88
CA VAL A 705 -49.02 -165.82 29.74
C VAL A 705 -50.18 -166.83 29.82
N MET A 706 -51.43 -166.38 29.96
CA MET A 706 -52.60 -167.27 29.90
C MET A 706 -52.71 -167.99 28.55
N LEU A 707 -52.67 -167.26 27.44
CA LEU A 707 -52.78 -167.85 26.10
C LEU A 707 -51.65 -168.84 25.79
N GLN A 708 -50.46 -168.67 26.38
CA GLN A 708 -49.36 -169.63 26.27
C GLN A 708 -49.63 -170.94 27.04
N GLN A 709 -50.35 -170.90 28.16
CA GLN A 709 -50.75 -172.11 28.90
C GLN A 709 -51.86 -172.87 28.17
N GLU A 710 -52.88 -172.16 27.67
CA GLU A 710 -53.96 -172.74 26.86
C GLU A 710 -53.41 -173.42 25.58
N LEU A 711 -52.49 -172.75 24.89
CA LEU A 711 -51.82 -173.29 23.69
C LEU A 711 -50.98 -174.55 23.99
N GLN A 712 -50.47 -174.73 25.21
CA GLN A 712 -49.78 -175.97 25.59
C GLN A 712 -50.74 -177.14 25.80
N MET A 713 -51.95 -176.90 26.34
CA MET A 713 -52.97 -177.95 26.46
C MET A 713 -53.50 -178.37 25.08
N GLU A 714 -53.88 -177.43 24.23
CA GLU A 714 -54.39 -177.72 22.88
C GLU A 714 -53.38 -178.48 22.01
N ARG A 715 -52.08 -178.20 22.16
CA ARG A 715 -51.03 -178.95 21.45
C ARG A 715 -50.89 -180.40 21.92
N ALA A 716 -51.22 -180.71 23.17
CA ALA A 716 -51.25 -182.09 23.65
C ALA A 716 -52.44 -182.87 23.05
N ILE A 717 -53.62 -182.24 23.02
CA ILE A 717 -54.85 -182.81 22.43
C ILE A 717 -54.69 -183.01 20.92
N THR A 718 -54.19 -181.99 20.22
CA THR A 718 -53.97 -182.03 18.76
C THR A 718 -53.06 -183.20 18.38
N LYS A 719 -52.01 -183.48 19.16
CA LYS A 719 -51.09 -184.59 18.86
C LYS A 719 -51.79 -185.96 18.94
N GLN A 720 -52.66 -186.17 19.93
CA GLN A 720 -53.43 -187.41 20.03
C GLN A 720 -54.29 -187.64 18.78
N HIS A 721 -54.95 -186.59 18.27
CA HIS A 721 -55.76 -186.69 17.06
C HIS A 721 -54.93 -186.79 15.76
N CYS A 722 -53.67 -186.33 15.74
CA CYS A 722 -52.76 -186.60 14.61
C CYS A 722 -52.42 -188.09 14.52
N ASP A 723 -52.12 -188.74 15.65
CA ASP A 723 -51.84 -190.18 15.69
C ASP A 723 -53.08 -191.03 15.26
N GLU A 724 -54.29 -190.47 15.33
CA GLU A 724 -55.54 -191.05 14.80
C GLU A 724 -55.81 -190.72 13.31
N LEU A 725 -55.12 -189.73 12.72
CA LEU A 725 -55.40 -189.22 11.36
C LEU A 725 -54.50 -189.83 10.26
N GLU A 726 -53.40 -190.49 10.61
CA GLU A 726 -52.39 -190.96 9.66
C GLU A 726 -52.68 -192.33 9.02
N ASP A 727 -53.91 -192.86 9.12
CA ASP A 727 -54.36 -194.01 8.32
C ASP A 727 -54.79 -193.54 6.90
N PRO A 728 -54.05 -193.82 5.80
CA PRO A 728 -54.14 -193.04 4.55
C PRO A 728 -55.34 -193.35 3.62
N GLY A 729 -56.55 -193.44 4.15
CA GLY A 729 -57.67 -194.15 3.50
C GLY A 729 -58.66 -193.40 2.59
N ASN A 730 -58.58 -192.08 2.36
CA ASN A 730 -59.65 -191.35 1.63
C ASN A 730 -59.21 -190.10 0.81
N THR A 731 -59.94 -189.78 -0.27
CA THR A 731 -59.42 -189.01 -1.43
C THR A 731 -60.43 -188.03 -2.10
N GLU A 732 -60.77 -186.86 -1.50
CA GLU A 732 -61.83 -185.96 -2.05
C GLU A 732 -61.61 -184.40 -2.03
N ARG A 733 -60.42 -183.79 -1.83
CA ARG A 733 -60.30 -182.34 -1.42
C ARG A 733 -59.69 -181.21 -2.32
N TRP A 734 -59.87 -181.27 -3.66
CA TRP A 734 -60.12 -180.14 -4.66
C TRP A 734 -59.13 -178.94 -4.98
N ARG A 735 -59.59 -177.81 -5.62
CA ARG A 735 -58.95 -177.08 -6.80
C ARG A 735 -59.24 -175.52 -7.04
N GLU A 736 -58.93 -174.91 -8.24
CA GLU A 736 -58.64 -173.43 -8.56
C GLU A 736 -59.04 -172.88 -10.02
N LEU A 737 -59.02 -171.54 -10.41
CA LEU A 737 -59.46 -170.88 -11.73
C LEU A 737 -58.95 -169.38 -12.15
N GLN A 738 -59.32 -168.73 -13.32
CA GLN A 738 -58.59 -167.60 -14.09
C GLN A 738 -59.34 -166.41 -14.89
N GLY A 739 -58.61 -165.47 -15.62
CA GLY A 739 -59.03 -164.37 -16.60
C GLY A 739 -57.90 -163.63 -17.46
N ASP A 740 -58.17 -162.69 -18.44
CA ASP A 740 -57.20 -162.07 -19.47
C ASP A 740 -57.61 -160.69 -20.21
N ASP A 741 -56.77 -160.00 -21.09
CA ASP A 741 -56.90 -158.55 -21.64
C ASP A 741 -56.28 -158.16 -23.10
N PRO A 742 -56.29 -156.88 -23.69
CA PRO A 742 -56.08 -156.50 -25.18
C PRO A 742 -54.91 -155.52 -25.70
N ASP A 743 -55.04 -154.76 -26.86
CA ASP A 743 -53.95 -154.30 -27.85
C ASP A 743 -53.90 -152.81 -28.47
N SER A 744 -52.97 -152.50 -29.42
CA SER A 744 -52.16 -151.24 -29.58
C SER A 744 -52.32 -150.30 -30.82
N GLU A 745 -52.51 -150.76 -32.07
CA GLU A 745 -52.32 -149.92 -33.31
C GLU A 745 -53.06 -148.56 -33.31
N GLN A 746 -54.20 -148.50 -32.63
CA GLN A 746 -55.09 -147.32 -32.55
C GLN A 746 -54.41 -146.08 -31.93
N LEU A 747 -53.30 -146.25 -31.21
CA LEU A 747 -52.54 -145.16 -30.60
C LEU A 747 -51.70 -144.37 -31.61
N LEU A 748 -51.09 -145.05 -32.60
CA LEU A 748 -50.08 -144.44 -33.49
C LEU A 748 -50.67 -143.42 -34.46
N ALA A 749 -51.81 -143.76 -35.10
CA ALA A 749 -52.49 -142.88 -36.06
C ALA A 749 -52.91 -141.52 -35.45
N LYS A 750 -53.04 -141.44 -34.13
CA LYS A 750 -53.46 -140.23 -33.41
C LYS A 750 -52.32 -139.24 -33.16
N ILE A 751 -51.06 -139.65 -33.35
CA ILE A 751 -49.87 -138.82 -33.10
C ILE A 751 -49.59 -137.87 -34.28
N GLN A 752 -49.51 -138.39 -35.52
CA GLN A 752 -49.13 -137.60 -36.71
C GLN A 752 -50.00 -136.34 -36.92
N VAL A 753 -51.32 -136.46 -36.70
CA VAL A 753 -52.30 -135.37 -36.85
C VAL A 753 -52.03 -134.19 -35.90
N LEU A 754 -51.33 -134.42 -34.79
CA LEU A 754 -50.97 -133.36 -33.82
C LEU A 754 -49.68 -132.63 -34.22
N GLU A 755 -48.75 -133.30 -34.90
CA GLU A 755 -47.44 -132.74 -35.26
C GLU A 755 -47.54 -131.73 -36.42
N GLU A 756 -48.31 -132.07 -37.46
CA GLU A 756 -48.52 -131.20 -38.63
C GLU A 756 -49.17 -129.86 -38.22
N ARG A 757 -50.16 -129.93 -37.32
CA ARG A 757 -50.85 -128.77 -36.74
C ARG A 757 -49.94 -127.88 -35.87
N LEU A 758 -48.84 -128.42 -35.34
CA LEU A 758 -47.87 -127.67 -34.54
C LEU A 758 -46.97 -126.79 -35.41
N ASN A 759 -46.62 -127.23 -36.63
CA ASN A 759 -45.68 -126.49 -37.48
C ASN A 759 -46.30 -125.23 -38.09
N SER A 760 -47.52 -125.28 -38.63
CA SER A 760 -48.21 -124.07 -39.14
C SER A 760 -48.42 -122.98 -38.06
N LYS A 761 -48.39 -123.36 -36.77
CA LYS A 761 -48.44 -122.42 -35.64
C LYS A 761 -47.12 -121.69 -35.36
N LYS A 762 -45.97 -122.22 -35.80
CA LYS A 762 -44.65 -121.60 -35.63
C LYS A 762 -44.38 -120.53 -36.67
N GLU A 763 -44.71 -120.78 -37.94
CA GLU A 763 -44.55 -119.81 -39.04
C GLU A 763 -45.34 -118.53 -38.77
N ASN A 764 -46.59 -118.68 -38.34
CA ASN A 764 -47.49 -117.59 -37.90
C ASN A 764 -46.97 -116.79 -36.67
N LEU A 765 -45.91 -117.24 -36.00
CA LEU A 765 -45.25 -116.51 -34.92
C LEU A 765 -44.12 -115.63 -35.46
N LEU A 766 -43.24 -116.17 -36.31
CA LEU A 766 -42.10 -115.46 -36.89
C LEU A 766 -42.52 -114.18 -37.64
N GLU A 767 -43.58 -114.25 -38.45
CA GLU A 767 -44.08 -113.07 -39.19
C GLU A 767 -44.46 -111.91 -38.24
N LYS A 768 -44.97 -112.23 -37.05
CA LYS A 768 -45.40 -111.23 -36.06
C LYS A 768 -44.25 -110.65 -35.26
N GLU A 769 -43.20 -111.44 -35.02
CA GLU A 769 -41.97 -110.97 -34.38
C GLU A 769 -41.24 -109.98 -35.29
N LEU A 770 -41.17 -110.25 -36.61
CA LEU A 770 -40.55 -109.35 -37.58
C LEU A 770 -41.26 -107.98 -37.65
N VAL A 771 -42.61 -107.97 -37.69
CA VAL A 771 -43.41 -106.74 -37.68
C VAL A 771 -43.26 -105.98 -36.35
N LEU A 772 -43.07 -106.66 -35.23
CA LEU A 772 -42.82 -106.03 -33.93
C LEU A 772 -41.48 -105.25 -33.93
N GLU A 773 -40.45 -105.77 -34.59
CA GLU A 773 -39.12 -105.16 -34.66
C GLU A 773 -39.11 -103.88 -35.53
N GLU A 774 -39.80 -103.87 -36.68
CA GLU A 774 -39.99 -102.64 -37.46
C GLU A 774 -40.81 -101.59 -36.69
N VAL A 775 -41.93 -101.98 -36.07
CA VAL A 775 -42.78 -101.04 -35.31
C VAL A 775 -42.04 -100.46 -34.11
N THR A 776 -41.27 -101.25 -33.38
CA THR A 776 -40.48 -100.77 -32.23
C THR A 776 -39.32 -99.87 -32.65
N THR A 777 -38.61 -100.17 -33.73
CA THR A 777 -37.54 -99.30 -34.24
C THR A 777 -38.07 -97.97 -34.81
N LEU A 778 -39.24 -97.97 -35.47
CA LEU A 778 -39.91 -96.74 -35.92
C LEU A 778 -40.38 -95.88 -34.72
N THR A 779 -41.00 -96.53 -33.72
CA THR A 779 -41.44 -95.87 -32.48
C THR A 779 -40.27 -95.31 -31.67
N GLY A 780 -39.12 -96.00 -31.66
CA GLY A 780 -37.89 -95.54 -31.03
C GLY A 780 -37.30 -94.27 -31.66
N LYS A 781 -37.36 -94.15 -33.00
CA LYS A 781 -36.97 -92.93 -33.72
C LYS A 781 -37.88 -91.75 -33.36
N LEU A 782 -39.20 -91.95 -33.38
CA LEU A 782 -40.18 -90.94 -32.99
C LEU A 782 -40.03 -90.50 -31.52
N ARG A 783 -39.79 -91.44 -30.59
CA ARG A 783 -39.51 -91.10 -29.18
C ARG A 783 -38.26 -90.24 -29.01
N LYS A 784 -37.17 -90.52 -29.73
CA LYS A 784 -35.96 -89.67 -29.67
C LYS A 784 -36.23 -88.26 -30.19
N GLN A 785 -36.96 -88.13 -31.29
CA GLN A 785 -37.29 -86.83 -31.89
C GLN A 785 -38.26 -86.00 -31.02
N ALA A 786 -39.20 -86.65 -30.33
CA ALA A 786 -40.05 -86.02 -29.31
C ALA A 786 -39.24 -85.58 -28.07
N GLY A 787 -38.30 -86.42 -27.62
CA GLY A 787 -37.45 -86.13 -26.46
C GLY A 787 -36.54 -84.91 -26.63
N SER A 788 -35.99 -84.68 -27.83
CA SER A 788 -35.24 -83.44 -28.12
C SER A 788 -36.12 -82.19 -28.04
N GLY A 789 -37.36 -82.25 -28.58
CA GLY A 789 -38.30 -81.12 -28.52
C GLY A 789 -38.81 -80.82 -27.11
N GLN A 790 -38.89 -81.82 -26.23
CA GLN A 790 -39.33 -81.62 -24.84
C GLN A 790 -38.42 -80.68 -24.05
N ASN A 791 -37.10 -80.72 -24.22
CA ASN A 791 -36.18 -79.85 -23.47
C ASN A 791 -36.34 -78.37 -23.84
N GLU A 792 -36.43 -78.04 -25.13
CA GLU A 792 -36.67 -76.66 -25.58
C GLU A 792 -38.05 -76.17 -25.14
N THR A 793 -39.07 -77.04 -25.23
CA THR A 793 -40.44 -76.75 -24.77
C THR A 793 -40.49 -76.54 -23.26
N LEU A 794 -39.73 -77.31 -22.47
CA LEU A 794 -39.64 -77.16 -21.01
C LEU A 794 -38.99 -75.83 -20.62
N VAL A 795 -37.88 -75.45 -21.26
CA VAL A 795 -37.21 -74.15 -21.01
C VAL A 795 -38.11 -72.98 -21.42
N LEU A 796 -38.89 -73.11 -22.49
CA LEU A 796 -39.90 -72.11 -22.87
C LEU A 796 -41.04 -72.05 -21.86
N ALA A 797 -41.55 -73.20 -21.40
CA ALA A 797 -42.61 -73.28 -20.40
C ALA A 797 -42.19 -72.74 -19.02
N GLN A 798 -40.93 -72.96 -18.61
CA GLN A 798 -40.34 -72.34 -17.41
C GLN A 798 -40.32 -70.82 -17.54
N LYS A 799 -39.77 -70.28 -18.64
CA LYS A 799 -39.75 -68.82 -18.88
C LYS A 799 -41.17 -68.22 -18.93
N VAL A 800 -42.13 -68.91 -19.54
CA VAL A 800 -43.55 -68.49 -19.54
C VAL A 800 -44.15 -68.52 -18.13
N ASN A 801 -43.85 -69.54 -17.32
CA ASN A 801 -44.28 -69.58 -15.91
C ASN A 801 -43.63 -68.46 -15.09
N ASP A 802 -42.35 -68.14 -15.27
CA ASP A 802 -41.67 -67.03 -14.59
C ASP A 802 -42.28 -65.68 -14.97
N TYR A 803 -42.59 -65.47 -16.26
CA TYR A 803 -43.31 -64.27 -16.70
C TYR A 803 -44.74 -64.23 -16.14
N GLN A 804 -45.48 -65.35 -16.12
CA GLN A 804 -46.79 -65.41 -15.49
C GLN A 804 -46.74 -65.22 -13.96
N ALA A 805 -45.69 -65.67 -13.28
CA ALA A 805 -45.49 -65.49 -11.85
C ALA A 805 -45.14 -64.03 -11.54
N ARG A 806 -44.28 -63.40 -12.36
CA ARG A 806 -44.03 -61.95 -12.33
C ARG A 806 -45.31 -61.15 -12.58
N ILE A 807 -46.09 -61.47 -13.61
CA ILE A 807 -47.37 -60.83 -13.90
C ILE A 807 -48.34 -61.03 -12.73
N ARG A 808 -48.54 -62.25 -12.22
CA ARG A 808 -49.40 -62.51 -11.04
C ARG A 808 -48.87 -61.88 -9.74
N SER A 809 -47.59 -61.54 -9.65
CA SER A 809 -47.00 -60.78 -8.54
C SER A 809 -47.28 -59.28 -8.70
N VAL A 810 -47.01 -58.71 -9.88
CA VAL A 810 -47.30 -57.31 -10.21
C VAL A 810 -48.79 -57.02 -10.15
N THR A 811 -49.66 -57.89 -10.68
CA THR A 811 -51.11 -57.74 -10.58
C THR A 811 -51.60 -57.84 -9.14
N ARG A 812 -51.01 -58.70 -8.29
CA ARG A 812 -51.35 -58.71 -6.86
C ARG A 812 -50.89 -57.44 -6.13
N LYS A 813 -49.70 -56.91 -6.44
CA LYS A 813 -49.25 -55.61 -5.92
C LYS A 813 -50.14 -54.46 -6.39
N MET A 814 -50.51 -54.44 -7.67
CA MET A 814 -51.42 -53.45 -8.25
C MET A 814 -52.82 -53.55 -7.63
N MET A 815 -53.38 -54.75 -7.46
CA MET A 815 -54.66 -54.94 -6.78
C MET A 815 -54.59 -54.58 -5.29
N ALA A 816 -53.48 -54.83 -4.61
CA ALA A 816 -53.24 -54.33 -3.24
C ALA A 816 -53.25 -52.80 -3.23
N SER A 817 -52.43 -52.13 -4.05
CA SER A 817 -52.40 -50.67 -4.11
C SER A 817 -53.72 -50.04 -4.57
N VAL A 818 -54.50 -50.71 -5.44
CA VAL A 818 -55.84 -50.26 -5.85
C VAL A 818 -56.87 -50.46 -4.74
N SER A 819 -56.80 -51.53 -3.96
CA SER A 819 -57.70 -51.74 -2.81
C SER A 819 -57.32 -50.91 -1.59
N GLU A 820 -56.02 -50.63 -1.39
CA GLU A 820 -55.51 -49.59 -0.49
C GLU A 820 -56.04 -48.21 -0.91
N LEU A 821 -55.90 -47.81 -2.19
CA LEU A 821 -56.47 -46.56 -2.72
C LEU A 821 -57.99 -46.49 -2.52
N SER A 822 -58.69 -47.61 -2.75
CA SER A 822 -60.15 -47.70 -2.55
C SER A 822 -60.52 -47.54 -1.07
N MET A 823 -59.73 -48.12 -0.15
CA MET A 823 -59.89 -47.95 1.29
C MET A 823 -59.57 -46.50 1.73
N TYR A 824 -58.52 -45.89 1.18
CA TYR A 824 -58.17 -44.50 1.46
C TYR A 824 -59.20 -43.51 0.90
N GLN A 825 -59.81 -43.79 -0.26
CA GLN A 825 -60.94 -43.01 -0.78
C GLN A 825 -62.19 -43.19 0.10
N ALA A 826 -62.51 -44.41 0.53
CA ALA A 826 -63.65 -44.67 1.42
C ALA A 826 -63.47 -44.03 2.82
N THR A 827 -62.26 -44.09 3.38
CA THR A 827 -61.95 -43.42 4.67
C THR A 827 -61.90 -41.90 4.52
N ALA A 828 -61.36 -41.35 3.42
CA ALA A 828 -61.44 -39.91 3.13
C ALA A 828 -62.89 -39.43 3.01
N MET A 829 -63.74 -40.15 2.27
CA MET A 829 -65.18 -39.85 2.20
C MET A 829 -65.86 -39.90 3.57
N LYS A 830 -65.57 -40.94 4.38
CA LYS A 830 -66.13 -41.06 5.74
C LYS A 830 -65.65 -39.94 6.67
N LEU A 831 -64.37 -39.60 6.64
CA LEU A 831 -63.80 -38.49 7.42
C LEU A 831 -64.34 -37.13 6.96
N GLN A 832 -64.59 -36.93 5.67
CA GLN A 832 -65.21 -35.71 5.14
C GLN A 832 -66.70 -35.61 5.53
N GLN A 833 -67.41 -36.74 5.62
CA GLN A 833 -68.77 -36.80 6.13
C GLN A 833 -68.82 -36.57 7.66
N GLU A 834 -67.90 -37.14 8.43
CA GLU A 834 -67.74 -36.88 9.87
C GLU A 834 -67.35 -35.42 10.14
N LYS A 835 -66.47 -34.84 9.32
CA LYS A 835 -66.17 -33.40 9.35
C LYS A 835 -67.43 -32.57 9.13
N HIS A 836 -68.21 -32.85 8.09
CA HIS A 836 -69.45 -32.11 7.81
C HIS A 836 -70.48 -32.27 8.94
N LEU A 837 -70.57 -33.44 9.57
CA LEU A 837 -71.41 -33.64 10.75
C LEU A 837 -70.92 -32.80 11.94
N ARG A 838 -69.61 -32.78 12.21
CA ARG A 838 -68.97 -31.96 13.26
C ARG A 838 -69.08 -30.46 13.01
N GLU A 839 -68.99 -30.01 11.76
CA GLU A 839 -69.20 -28.60 11.38
C GLU A 839 -70.68 -28.19 11.57
N LYS A 840 -71.62 -29.10 11.32
CA LYS A 840 -73.06 -28.90 11.61
C LYS A 840 -73.34 -28.88 13.12
N GLU A 841 -72.82 -29.86 13.87
CA GLU A 841 -72.89 -29.88 15.33
C GLU A 841 -72.30 -28.61 15.95
N PHE A 842 -71.12 -28.16 15.50
CA PHE A 842 -70.51 -26.90 15.96
C PHE A 842 -71.35 -25.67 15.62
N SER A 843 -71.96 -25.63 14.43
CA SER A 843 -72.86 -24.55 14.03
C SER A 843 -74.11 -24.50 14.92
N GLU A 844 -74.70 -25.65 15.23
CA GLU A 844 -75.83 -25.76 16.18
C GLU A 844 -75.43 -25.39 17.61
N CYS A 845 -74.26 -25.82 18.08
CA CYS A 845 -73.71 -25.42 19.39
C CYS A 845 -73.51 -23.89 19.48
N LYS A 846 -73.01 -23.28 18.39
CA LYS A 846 -72.78 -21.84 18.29
C LYS A 846 -74.10 -21.05 18.23
N GLU A 847 -75.12 -21.58 17.56
CA GLU A 847 -76.46 -21.00 17.62
C GLU A 847 -77.10 -21.11 19.01
N ARG A 848 -76.97 -22.25 19.71
CA ARG A 848 -77.45 -22.40 21.09
C ARG A 848 -76.76 -21.40 22.02
N PHE A 849 -75.44 -21.28 21.94
CA PHE A 849 -74.66 -20.30 22.71
C PHE A 849 -75.13 -18.85 22.44
N ASN A 850 -75.30 -18.47 21.18
CA ASN A 850 -75.80 -17.15 20.79
C ASN A 850 -77.25 -16.88 21.26
N ARG A 851 -78.04 -17.92 21.52
CA ARG A 851 -79.39 -17.85 22.10
C ARG A 851 -79.40 -17.92 23.64
N GLY A 852 -78.23 -17.89 24.29
CA GLY A 852 -78.09 -17.98 25.75
C GLY A 852 -78.32 -19.39 26.33
N GLN A 853 -78.29 -20.43 25.50
CA GLN A 853 -78.48 -21.82 25.90
C GLN A 853 -77.14 -22.58 25.97
N PRO A 854 -77.04 -23.67 26.77
CA PRO A 854 -75.85 -24.51 26.80
C PRO A 854 -75.45 -24.99 25.39
N PRO A 855 -74.16 -24.88 25.01
CA PRO A 855 -73.72 -25.28 23.67
C PRO A 855 -73.99 -26.76 23.36
N SER A 856 -73.74 -27.65 24.33
CA SER A 856 -74.00 -29.08 24.24
C SER A 856 -74.61 -29.61 25.54
N GLU A 857 -75.27 -30.77 25.47
CA GLU A 857 -75.78 -31.46 26.67
C GLU A 857 -74.67 -31.85 27.64
N GLU A 858 -73.45 -32.11 27.15
CA GLU A 858 -72.32 -32.43 28.02
C GLU A 858 -71.86 -31.20 28.81
N ALA A 859 -71.80 -30.02 28.19
CA ALA A 859 -71.53 -28.76 28.89
C ALA A 859 -72.59 -28.45 29.95
N GLU A 860 -73.87 -28.75 29.68
CA GLU A 860 -74.95 -28.63 30.67
C GLU A 860 -74.75 -29.61 31.85
N ARG A 861 -74.39 -30.87 31.56
CA ARG A 861 -74.09 -31.90 32.58
C ARG A 861 -72.79 -31.63 33.36
N GLU A 862 -71.87 -30.82 32.83
CA GLU A 862 -70.70 -30.32 33.57
C GLU A 862 -71.08 -29.14 34.46
N TRP A 863 -71.90 -28.21 33.97
CA TRP A 863 -72.42 -27.09 34.77
C TRP A 863 -73.22 -27.58 35.99
N TYR A 864 -74.15 -28.52 35.81
CA TYR A 864 -74.86 -29.18 36.93
C TYR A 864 -73.96 -30.02 37.86
N ARG A 865 -72.71 -30.30 37.47
CA ARG A 865 -71.70 -30.95 38.33
C ARG A 865 -70.93 -29.90 39.14
N LEU A 866 -70.49 -28.83 38.49
CA LEU A 866 -69.77 -27.73 39.13
C LEU A 866 -70.64 -27.02 40.17
N GLU A 867 -71.93 -26.80 39.89
CA GLU A 867 -72.83 -26.15 40.84
C GLU A 867 -73.10 -27.02 42.08
N ARG A 868 -73.12 -28.36 41.95
CA ARG A 868 -73.15 -29.27 43.12
C ARG A 868 -71.86 -29.20 43.93
N CYS A 869 -70.70 -29.27 43.28
CA CYS A 869 -69.40 -29.11 43.94
C CYS A 869 -69.22 -27.72 44.59
N ARG A 870 -70.00 -26.72 44.17
CA ARG A 870 -70.09 -25.41 44.83
C ARG A 870 -70.97 -25.47 46.08
N ILE A 871 -72.19 -25.99 45.97
CA ILE A 871 -73.13 -26.15 47.10
C ILE A 871 -72.48 -27.00 48.21
N GLU A 872 -71.85 -28.13 47.86
CA GLU A 872 -71.12 -29.00 48.81
C GLU A 872 -69.95 -28.29 49.52
N ARG A 873 -69.41 -27.20 48.95
CA ARG A 873 -68.39 -26.36 49.62
C ARG A 873 -69.00 -25.28 50.50
N GLU A 874 -70.15 -24.73 50.13
CA GLU A 874 -70.90 -23.77 50.95
C GLU A 874 -71.46 -24.48 52.20
N ASP A 875 -72.08 -25.65 52.04
CA ASP A 875 -72.53 -26.53 53.15
C ASP A 875 -71.38 -26.93 54.09
N ALA A 876 -70.19 -27.23 53.54
CA ALA A 876 -69.01 -27.59 54.32
C ALA A 876 -68.42 -26.40 55.10
N ALA A 877 -68.53 -25.18 54.58
CA ALA A 877 -68.10 -23.97 55.28
C ALA A 877 -69.01 -23.65 56.47
N ASP A 878 -70.33 -23.67 56.26
CA ASP A 878 -71.32 -23.43 57.33
C ASP A 878 -71.23 -24.51 58.43
N SER A 879 -71.02 -25.78 58.03
CA SER A 879 -70.79 -26.89 58.97
C SER A 879 -69.54 -26.69 59.85
N ALA A 880 -68.49 -26.04 59.34
CA ALA A 880 -67.26 -25.79 60.08
C ALA A 880 -67.40 -24.67 61.12
N VAL A 881 -68.21 -23.65 60.85
CA VAL A 881 -68.45 -22.51 61.76
C VAL A 881 -69.21 -22.97 63.02
N VAL A 882 -70.16 -23.88 62.88
CA VAL A 882 -70.97 -24.38 64.02
C VAL A 882 -70.12 -25.18 65.03
N GLN A 883 -69.10 -25.91 64.57
CA GLN A 883 -68.36 -26.88 65.40
C GLN A 883 -67.34 -26.27 66.39
N GLN A 884 -67.03 -24.97 66.33
CA GLN A 884 -66.05 -24.35 67.24
C GLN A 884 -66.65 -23.74 68.54
N SER A 885 -67.97 -23.84 68.77
CA SER A 885 -68.67 -23.05 69.80
C SER A 885 -69.24 -23.81 71.01
N SER A 886 -68.96 -25.11 71.17
CA SER A 886 -69.23 -25.83 72.43
C SER A 886 -68.26 -26.99 72.65
N GLY A 887 -67.58 -27.02 73.79
CA GLY A 887 -66.70 -28.12 74.19
C GLY A 887 -67.28 -28.98 75.31
N GLY A 888 -66.82 -30.22 75.43
CA GLY A 888 -67.13 -31.08 76.58
C GLY A 888 -67.08 -32.57 76.31
N LEU A 889 -66.23 -33.27 77.07
CA LEU A 889 -66.28 -34.70 77.44
C LEU A 889 -66.51 -35.75 76.33
N VAL A 890 -65.51 -36.60 76.14
CA VAL A 890 -65.71 -37.99 75.70
C VAL A 890 -66.46 -38.75 76.80
N PRO A 891 -67.55 -39.48 76.46
CA PRO A 891 -67.56 -40.89 76.83
C PRO A 891 -68.05 -41.83 75.71
N THR A 892 -67.51 -43.04 75.76
CA THR A 892 -67.84 -44.17 74.89
C THR A 892 -69.29 -44.66 75.05
N THR A 893 -70.03 -44.81 73.94
CA THR A 893 -71.08 -45.84 73.80
C THR A 893 -71.19 -46.27 72.33
N ALA A 894 -71.52 -47.54 72.09
CA ALA A 894 -71.53 -48.12 70.76
C ALA A 894 -72.83 -47.83 69.98
N LYS A 895 -72.71 -47.57 68.67
CA LYS A 895 -73.82 -47.81 67.72
C LYS A 895 -73.66 -49.21 67.11
N ARG A 896 -74.75 -49.97 67.14
CA ARG A 896 -74.79 -51.42 66.97
C ARG A 896 -75.06 -51.81 65.52
N THR A 897 -74.01 -52.11 64.75
CA THR A 897 -74.15 -52.68 63.40
C THR A 897 -74.48 -54.17 63.47
N THR A 898 -75.56 -54.61 62.84
CA THR A 898 -76.02 -56.02 62.82
C THR A 898 -75.42 -56.83 61.67
N ALA A 899 -74.19 -56.51 61.25
CA ALA A 899 -73.45 -57.25 60.24
C ALA A 899 -72.38 -58.12 60.92
N GLU A 900 -72.36 -59.41 60.61
CA GLU A 900 -71.35 -60.33 61.15
C GLU A 900 -69.95 -59.95 60.62
N PRO A 901 -68.94 -59.77 61.50
CA PRO A 901 -67.59 -59.45 61.06
C PRO A 901 -66.97 -60.67 60.39
N ARG A 902 -66.61 -60.55 59.11
CA ARG A 902 -66.00 -61.64 58.35
C ARG A 902 -64.58 -61.93 58.88
N PRO A 903 -64.19 -63.20 59.07
CA PRO A 903 -62.81 -63.56 59.36
C PRO A 903 -61.89 -63.10 58.21
N ASN A 904 -60.94 -62.22 58.51
CA ASN A 904 -60.03 -61.64 57.50
C ASN A 904 -58.72 -62.44 57.31
N ALA A 905 -58.52 -63.53 58.05
CA ALA A 905 -57.35 -64.39 57.94
C ALA A 905 -57.72 -65.87 58.19
N TYR A 906 -56.92 -66.76 57.61
CA TYR A 906 -56.88 -68.19 57.93
C TYR A 906 -55.50 -68.57 58.48
N ILE A 907 -55.41 -69.66 59.24
CA ILE A 907 -54.17 -70.18 59.81
C ILE A 907 -53.94 -71.60 59.23
N PRO A 908 -53.00 -71.78 58.29
CA PRO A 908 -52.55 -73.10 57.87
C PRO A 908 -51.72 -73.77 58.98
N ASP A 909 -51.98 -75.04 59.25
CA ASP A 909 -51.47 -75.74 60.46
C ASP A 909 -49.94 -75.89 60.52
N GLU A 910 -49.23 -75.74 59.40
CA GLU A 910 -47.78 -75.91 59.32
C GLU A 910 -46.98 -74.67 59.75
N VAL A 911 -47.57 -73.47 59.71
CA VAL A 911 -46.90 -72.21 60.13
C VAL A 911 -47.91 -71.28 60.79
N GLY A 912 -47.95 -71.28 62.12
CA GLY A 912 -48.94 -70.59 62.96
C GLY A 912 -48.88 -69.06 63.01
N ILE A 913 -48.79 -68.39 61.85
CA ILE A 913 -48.82 -66.93 61.70
C ILE A 913 -49.98 -66.55 60.76
N PRO A 914 -50.98 -65.76 61.19
CA PRO A 914 -52.13 -65.42 60.36
C PRO A 914 -51.76 -64.69 59.07
N LYS A 915 -52.30 -65.15 57.93
CA LYS A 915 -52.17 -64.44 56.63
C LYS A 915 -53.52 -63.86 56.19
N PRO A 916 -53.56 -62.60 55.73
CA PRO A 916 -54.80 -61.97 55.25
C PRO A 916 -55.23 -62.54 53.90
N TYR A 917 -56.53 -62.55 53.63
CA TYR A 917 -57.06 -62.90 52.30
C TYR A 917 -56.64 -61.87 51.23
N GLY A 918 -56.14 -62.35 50.10
CA GLY A 918 -55.78 -61.52 48.95
C GLY A 918 -56.99 -61.02 48.14
N ALA A 919 -56.73 -60.18 47.13
CA ALA A 919 -57.74 -59.49 46.32
C ALA A 919 -58.69 -60.38 45.47
N LEU A 920 -58.57 -61.70 45.55
CA LEU A 920 -59.48 -62.68 44.95
C LEU A 920 -60.00 -63.64 46.04
N ALA A 921 -60.77 -63.11 46.98
CA ALA A 921 -61.47 -63.91 47.99
C ALA A 921 -62.50 -64.83 47.30
N PRO A 922 -62.64 -66.12 47.71
CA PRO A 922 -63.62 -67.03 47.12
C PRO A 922 -65.06 -66.52 47.27
N PHE A 923 -65.69 -66.16 46.15
CA PHE A 923 -67.08 -65.72 46.11
C PHE A 923 -68.01 -66.92 46.23
N LYS A 924 -68.80 -66.98 47.31
CA LYS A 924 -69.91 -67.94 47.42
C LYS A 924 -70.97 -67.58 46.37
N PRO A 925 -71.29 -68.46 45.39
CA PRO A 925 -72.21 -68.11 44.31
C PRO A 925 -73.58 -67.68 44.82
N ALA A 926 -74.14 -66.63 44.21
CA ALA A 926 -75.55 -66.28 44.33
C ALA A 926 -76.36 -67.10 43.31
N GLU A 927 -77.65 -67.31 43.60
CA GLU A 927 -78.53 -68.14 42.77
C GLU A 927 -78.82 -67.49 41.40
N VAL A 928 -79.00 -68.33 40.38
CA VAL A 928 -78.98 -67.91 38.98
C VAL A 928 -80.34 -67.36 38.53
N GLY A 929 -80.39 -66.07 38.20
CA GLY A 929 -81.58 -65.43 37.62
C GLY A 929 -81.99 -66.02 36.27
N SER A 930 -83.29 -66.23 36.06
CA SER A 930 -83.84 -67.10 35.01
C SER A 930 -83.89 -66.50 33.58
N SER A 931 -82.82 -65.84 33.12
CA SER A 931 -82.80 -65.12 31.84
C SER A 931 -81.49 -65.30 31.05
N MET A 932 -81.28 -66.48 30.46
CA MET A 932 -80.27 -66.69 29.41
C MET A 932 -80.90 -66.84 28.02
N ARG A 933 -80.41 -66.06 27.06
CA ARG A 933 -80.60 -66.33 25.62
C ARG A 933 -79.40 -67.10 25.08
N HIS A 934 -79.63 -68.34 24.66
CA HIS A 934 -78.61 -69.19 24.04
C HIS A 934 -78.35 -68.77 22.58
N ILE A 935 -77.08 -68.73 22.17
CA ILE A 935 -76.67 -68.54 20.77
C ILE A 935 -76.06 -69.86 20.27
N ARG A 936 -76.52 -70.35 19.11
CA ARG A 936 -76.02 -71.58 18.48
C ARG A 936 -74.69 -71.34 17.76
N LYS A 937 -73.80 -72.34 17.75
CA LYS A 937 -72.63 -72.38 16.86
C LYS A 937 -73.06 -72.70 15.41
N PRO A 938 -72.43 -72.13 14.38
CA PRO A 938 -72.61 -72.54 12.98
C PRO A 938 -72.06 -73.95 12.70
N LYS A 939 -72.46 -74.53 11.57
CA LYS A 939 -71.78 -75.68 10.95
C LYS A 939 -70.88 -75.19 9.81
N GLU A 940 -69.79 -75.90 9.59
CA GLU A 940 -68.95 -75.76 8.39
C GLU A 940 -69.63 -76.42 7.17
N ALA A 941 -69.33 -75.91 5.98
CA ALA A 941 -69.83 -76.45 4.71
C ALA A 941 -68.74 -77.29 4.03
N GLN A 942 -69.14 -78.42 3.44
CA GLN A 942 -68.24 -79.27 2.66
C GLN A 942 -68.01 -78.68 1.26
N ILE A 943 -66.82 -78.91 0.71
CA ILE A 943 -66.45 -78.54 -0.65
C ILE A 943 -66.71 -79.75 -1.54
N GLU A 944 -67.53 -79.59 -2.57
CA GLU A 944 -67.59 -80.50 -3.72
C GLU A 944 -66.75 -79.92 -4.88
N ILE A 945 -66.44 -80.80 -5.85
CA ILE A 945 -65.27 -80.73 -6.77
C ILE A 945 -65.37 -79.61 -7.81
#